data_AF-A0A7C5SYU8-F1
#
_entry.id   AF-A0A7C5SYU8-F1
#
_cell.length_a   1.000
_cell.length_b   1.000
_cell.length_c   1.000
_cell.angle_alpha   90.00
_cell.angle_beta   90.00
_cell.angle_gamma   90.00
#
_symmetry.space_group_name_H-M   'P 1'
#
loop_
_entity.id
_entity.type
_entity.pdbx_description
1 polymer ?
#
loop_
_entity_poly.entity_id
_entity_poly.type
_entity_poly.pdbx_seq_one_letter_code
_entity_poly.pdbx_strand_id
1 'polypeptide(L)'
;MLEVPHGIYRYGCINCGGEISDLRLQHMLPCEKCLPLHVTDALALIKEPSHEKVVELTEKLSKLHSLRSLKTLISELNEVNRLFEKLIGNRMWNAQETWAKRVLKGQSFSIVAPTGVGKTAFAMVMSLYFALKNQKSYIILPTTPLVIQVYNRLKEFVEKLNAKISVVAYHAKLSSKNKKEALEKIVNEEFHILVTTSRFLTSHYEKLLGKKFKFIVVDDVDAILKSSKNVDRILMIMGFTQEEIELTFKLIRAKRRILTLKAGSEEYTKLSKEIEKLQTFVEKLSKKTKTILIVSSATGRPRGLRVKLFRELLGFEVGTRSEFLRAIIDSYVKPKDTIENEVVRIVKLLGKGGLVFVPVDKGVVYAEYLAKKLSENNIVAKVFTSKEIKALEEFSRGKVNVLVGVATYYGVMVRGLDLPEVVRYAVFTGIPRFKFSTKLEDPHPLNILRALIIVREVIGERREIEAIDKLIVKMRKYLAIAPQAAVTELAEKLRQGKKPETDVEKVFSEALQYARKLMEDPEIKQKIRELKEVAVIEEEGKMFILVPDVMTYIQASGRTSRMFVGGITKGLSVVIIDDERLFFGLSRRLKWTIEEAVFTDFDSLELSKILEEIDKDRELVKAVREGKVKVEKAREWFRTVLLVVESPNKARTIANFFGKPTIRRRGDLKVYEITTGKYLLMITATGGHVFDLAVTPGFHGVYVPGEHYVDTYLPVYDTIKKCLDCGYQFTEYVKEKGRVCPKCGSRNIRDSLETLNFIKELAEEVDLVLVGTDPDTEGEKIGWDIAVHLRPYAKKLMRTEFHEVTKRAIIEALDNPREFNRFLIEAQVVRRIEDRWIGFELSRRLWSVFGKHWLSAGRVQTPVLGWIIKQHKKWK
;
A
#
# COMPACT_ATOMS: atom_id res chain seq x y z
N MET A 1 17.56 28.67 -9.22
CA MET A 1 17.58 27.92 -10.50
C MET A 1 19.00 27.97 -11.05
N LEU A 2 19.43 26.98 -11.86
CA LEU A 2 20.76 27.00 -12.46
C LEU A 2 20.84 28.09 -13.53
N GLU A 3 21.98 28.78 -13.60
CA GLU A 3 22.26 29.77 -14.66
C GLU A 3 23.22 29.20 -15.72
N VAL A 4 23.98 28.16 -15.36
CA VAL A 4 24.97 27.49 -16.20
C VAL A 4 24.86 25.97 -16.03
N PRO A 5 25.24 25.15 -17.04
CA PRO A 5 25.24 23.71 -16.91
C PRO A 5 26.40 23.21 -16.04
N HIS A 6 26.16 22.23 -15.17
CA HIS A 6 27.18 21.60 -14.33
C HIS A 6 27.61 20.22 -14.84
N GLY A 7 26.86 19.65 -15.78
CA GLY A 7 27.23 18.41 -16.44
C GLY A 7 26.35 18.05 -17.63
N ILE A 8 26.90 17.22 -18.52
CA ILE A 8 26.18 16.59 -19.63
C ILE A 8 25.89 15.14 -19.26
N TYR A 9 24.66 14.70 -19.47
CA TYR A 9 24.22 13.35 -19.17
C TYR A 9 23.84 12.62 -20.46
N ARG A 10 24.50 11.49 -20.72
CA ARG A 10 24.09 10.54 -21.74
C ARG A 10 22.80 9.85 -21.35
N TYR A 11 21.97 9.55 -22.34
CA TYR A 11 20.66 8.91 -22.15
C TYR A 11 19.66 9.74 -21.33
N GLY A 12 19.91 11.05 -21.19
CA GLY A 12 19.11 11.93 -20.33
C GLY A 12 17.92 12.60 -21.01
N CYS A 13 17.96 12.84 -22.33
CA CYS A 13 16.92 13.60 -23.02
C CYS A 13 15.54 12.94 -22.92
N ILE A 14 14.54 13.69 -22.45
CA ILE A 14 13.16 13.22 -22.22
C ILE A 14 12.41 12.81 -23.50
N ASN A 15 12.89 13.24 -24.67
CA ASN A 15 12.23 12.99 -25.94
C ASN A 15 12.92 11.92 -26.79
N CYS A 16 14.24 12.06 -27.03
CA CYS A 16 14.99 11.13 -27.88
C CYS A 16 15.91 10.16 -27.12
N GLY A 17 16.09 10.34 -25.80
CA GLY A 17 17.06 9.55 -25.03
C GLY A 17 18.52 9.80 -25.41
N GLY A 18 18.83 10.95 -26.03
CA GLY A 18 20.19 11.39 -26.32
C GLY A 18 20.85 12.15 -25.16
N GLU A 19 22.03 12.71 -25.44
CA GLU A 19 22.78 13.58 -24.53
C GLU A 19 22.03 14.89 -24.23
N ILE A 20 22.11 15.36 -22.99
CA ILE A 20 21.46 16.59 -22.53
C ILE A 20 22.20 17.18 -21.33
N SER A 21 22.21 18.51 -21.18
CA SER A 21 22.71 19.17 -19.97
C SER A 21 21.69 19.13 -18.83
N ASP A 22 22.17 19.14 -17.58
CA ASP A 22 21.33 19.34 -16.41
C ASP A 22 20.53 20.65 -16.45
N LEU A 23 21.09 21.72 -17.00
CA LEU A 23 20.39 23.00 -17.18
C LEU A 23 19.08 22.82 -17.96
N ARG A 24 19.12 22.12 -19.10
CA ARG A 24 17.92 21.86 -19.90
C ARG A 24 16.93 20.96 -19.17
N LEU A 25 17.42 19.94 -18.47
CA LEU A 25 16.60 19.05 -17.65
C LEU A 25 15.89 19.79 -16.50
N GLN A 26 16.57 20.73 -15.84
CA GLN A 26 15.99 21.55 -14.76
C GLN A 26 14.80 22.39 -15.26
N HIS A 27 14.86 22.83 -16.51
CA HIS A 27 13.78 23.57 -17.18
C HIS A 27 12.80 22.67 -17.95
N MET A 28 12.88 21.35 -17.79
CA MET A 28 12.02 20.36 -18.46
C MET A 28 12.13 20.39 -20.01
N LEU A 29 13.21 20.93 -20.55
CA LEU A 29 13.40 21.05 -22.00
C LEU A 29 14.04 19.77 -22.58
N PRO A 30 13.65 19.33 -23.78
CA PRO A 30 14.39 18.32 -24.54
C PRO A 30 15.79 18.82 -24.93
N CYS A 31 16.67 17.92 -25.36
CA CYS A 31 18.00 18.30 -25.85
C CYS A 31 17.92 19.21 -27.08
N GLU A 32 19.02 19.88 -27.41
CA GLU A 32 19.12 20.84 -28.51
C GLU A 32 18.75 20.24 -29.87
N LYS A 33 19.03 18.95 -30.09
CA LYS A 33 18.61 18.26 -31.32
C LYS A 33 17.09 18.19 -31.45
N CYS A 34 16.38 17.99 -30.34
CA CYS A 34 14.92 17.90 -30.29
C CYS A 34 14.25 19.28 -30.24
N LEU A 35 14.85 20.24 -29.56
CA LEU A 35 14.38 21.61 -29.42
C LEU A 35 15.55 22.57 -29.63
N PRO A 36 15.82 22.99 -30.89
CA PRO A 36 16.98 23.80 -31.28
C PRO A 36 16.77 25.28 -30.93
N LEU A 37 16.48 25.54 -29.66
CA LEU A 37 16.34 26.86 -29.08
C LEU A 37 17.26 26.94 -27.88
N HIS A 38 17.88 28.11 -27.68
CA HIS A 38 18.59 28.40 -26.45
C HIS A 38 17.61 28.35 -25.26
N VAL A 39 18.10 28.07 -24.05
CA VAL A 39 17.24 27.90 -22.88
C VAL A 39 16.45 29.17 -22.59
N THR A 40 17.08 30.34 -22.71
CA THR A 40 16.42 31.65 -22.52
C THR A 40 15.29 31.86 -23.51
N ASP A 41 15.49 31.53 -24.78
CA ASP A 41 14.52 31.74 -25.84
C ASP A 41 13.33 30.78 -25.69
N ALA A 42 13.62 29.52 -25.36
CA ALA A 42 12.60 28.53 -25.06
C ALA A 42 11.73 28.97 -23.87
N LEU A 43 12.36 29.49 -22.80
CA LEU A 43 11.67 30.01 -21.62
C LEU A 43 10.86 31.28 -21.94
N ALA A 44 11.35 32.17 -22.79
CA ALA A 44 10.60 33.36 -23.22
C ALA A 44 9.30 32.98 -23.97
N LEU A 45 9.34 31.93 -24.79
CA LEU A 45 8.16 31.43 -25.51
C LEU A 45 7.12 30.77 -24.59
N ILE A 46 7.56 29.98 -23.60
CA ILE A 46 6.65 29.21 -22.73
C ILE A 46 6.30 29.91 -21.41
N LYS A 47 7.03 30.98 -21.05
CA LYS A 47 7.04 31.71 -19.76
C LYS A 47 7.40 30.82 -18.56
N GLU A 48 6.51 29.88 -18.25
CA GLU A 48 6.71 28.84 -17.24
C GLU A 48 6.66 27.47 -17.92
N PRO A 49 7.74 26.65 -17.78
CA PRO A 49 7.77 25.32 -18.36
C PRO A 49 6.73 24.41 -17.71
N SER A 50 5.84 23.86 -18.54
CA SER A 50 4.92 22.78 -18.18
C SER A 50 5.00 21.66 -19.20
N HIS A 51 4.61 20.45 -18.80
CA HIS A 51 4.61 19.29 -19.69
C HIS A 51 3.81 19.58 -20.97
N GLU A 52 2.65 20.22 -20.85
CA GLU A 52 1.78 20.57 -21.99
C GLU A 52 2.49 21.51 -22.97
N LYS A 53 3.10 22.59 -22.46
CA LYS A 53 3.77 23.58 -23.31
C LYS A 53 5.02 23.01 -23.97
N VAL A 54 5.79 22.20 -23.26
CA VAL A 54 6.99 21.54 -23.82
C VAL A 54 6.59 20.55 -24.92
N VAL A 55 5.54 19.75 -24.70
CA VAL A 55 4.99 18.85 -25.70
C VAL A 55 4.52 19.62 -26.92
N GLU A 56 3.74 20.69 -26.73
CA GLU A 56 3.20 21.52 -27.82
C GLU A 56 4.34 22.16 -28.64
N LEU A 57 5.34 22.73 -27.97
CA LEU A 57 6.49 23.36 -28.63
C LEU A 57 7.31 22.34 -29.43
N THR A 58 7.54 21.15 -28.86
CA THR A 58 8.27 20.06 -29.54
C THR A 58 7.48 19.51 -30.73
N GLU A 59 6.14 19.45 -30.60
CA GLU A 59 5.24 19.00 -31.65
C GLU A 59 5.17 19.98 -32.83
N LYS A 60 5.13 21.30 -32.57
CA LYS A 60 5.20 22.34 -33.62
C LYS A 60 6.44 22.21 -34.51
N LEU A 61 7.52 21.66 -33.96
CA LEU A 61 8.78 21.40 -34.69
C LEU A 61 8.82 20.01 -35.33
N SER A 62 7.74 19.22 -35.27
CA SER A 62 7.65 17.85 -35.80
C SER A 62 8.72 16.89 -35.27
N LYS A 63 9.24 17.15 -34.07
CA LYS A 63 10.30 16.35 -33.43
C LYS A 63 9.79 15.49 -32.27
N LEU A 64 8.48 15.25 -32.18
CA LEU A 64 7.86 14.54 -31.06
C LEU A 64 8.09 13.01 -31.16
N HIS A 65 8.87 12.47 -30.22
CA HIS A 65 9.18 11.04 -30.06
C HIS A 65 8.55 10.49 -28.77
N SER A 66 9.35 10.20 -27.73
CA SER A 66 8.87 9.59 -26.48
C SER A 66 7.90 10.48 -25.70
N LEU A 67 7.90 11.80 -25.90
CA LEU A 67 6.94 12.71 -25.29
C LEU A 67 5.49 12.49 -25.75
N ARG A 68 5.25 11.72 -26.82
CA ARG A 68 3.91 11.39 -27.29
C ARG A 68 3.11 10.59 -26.26
N SER A 69 3.74 9.68 -25.53
CA SER A 69 3.03 8.89 -24.50
C SER A 69 2.53 9.79 -23.36
N LEU A 70 3.35 10.76 -22.96
CA LEU A 70 2.99 11.76 -21.96
C LEU A 70 1.83 12.65 -22.44
N LYS A 71 1.84 13.08 -23.70
CA LYS A 71 0.71 13.81 -24.32
C LYS A 71 -0.60 13.04 -24.19
N THR A 72 -0.59 11.76 -24.57
CA THR A 72 -1.78 10.90 -24.47
C THR A 72 -2.25 10.77 -23.04
N LEU A 73 -1.33 10.52 -22.09
CA LEU A 73 -1.66 10.40 -20.67
C LEU A 73 -2.29 11.67 -20.10
N ILE A 74 -1.74 12.85 -20.42
CA ILE A 74 -2.28 14.14 -19.98
C ILE A 74 -3.68 14.35 -20.53
N SER A 75 -3.89 14.06 -21.83
CA SER A 75 -5.20 14.20 -22.48
C SER A 75 -6.25 13.30 -21.81
N GLU A 76 -5.95 12.01 -21.65
CA GLU A 76 -6.86 11.06 -21.03
C GLU A 76 -7.12 11.38 -19.55
N LEU A 77 -6.11 11.85 -18.81
CA LEU A 77 -6.28 12.27 -17.42
C LEU A 77 -7.18 13.49 -17.31
N ASN A 78 -7.08 14.44 -18.24
CA ASN A 78 -7.96 15.61 -18.31
C ASN A 78 -9.41 15.21 -18.65
N GLU A 79 -9.62 14.25 -19.55
CA GLU A 79 -10.95 13.67 -19.81
C GLU A 79 -11.55 13.04 -18.55
N VAL A 80 -10.78 12.20 -17.84
CA VAL A 80 -11.22 11.56 -16.60
C VAL A 80 -11.52 12.59 -15.52
N ASN A 81 -10.68 13.62 -15.36
CA ASN A 81 -10.90 14.70 -14.39
C ASN A 81 -12.20 15.46 -14.67
N ARG A 82 -12.47 15.81 -15.94
CA ARG A 82 -13.74 16.47 -16.33
C ARG A 82 -14.95 15.58 -16.05
N LEU A 83 -14.85 14.29 -16.37
CA LEU A 83 -15.91 13.32 -16.09
C LEU A 83 -16.15 13.20 -14.58
N PHE A 84 -15.07 13.12 -13.79
CA PHE A 84 -15.13 13.02 -12.34
C PHE A 84 -15.79 14.27 -11.74
N GLU A 85 -15.37 15.47 -12.15
CA GLU A 85 -15.95 16.73 -11.68
C GLU A 85 -17.44 16.85 -12.03
N LYS A 86 -17.83 16.47 -13.25
CA LYS A 86 -19.25 16.45 -13.67
C LYS A 86 -20.12 15.52 -12.83
N LEU A 87 -19.61 14.33 -12.49
CA LEU A 87 -20.38 13.29 -11.78
C LEU A 87 -20.38 13.45 -10.26
N ILE A 88 -19.23 13.82 -9.70
CA ILE A 88 -18.99 13.88 -8.25
C ILE A 88 -19.14 15.32 -7.72
N GLY A 89 -19.01 16.35 -8.57
CA GLY A 89 -19.09 17.76 -8.20
C GLY A 89 -17.77 18.38 -7.73
N ASN A 90 -16.71 17.60 -7.60
CA ASN A 90 -15.38 18.02 -7.16
C ASN A 90 -14.29 17.33 -7.98
N ARG A 91 -13.08 17.88 -8.01
CA ARG A 91 -11.92 17.26 -8.67
C ARG A 91 -11.43 16.02 -7.92
N MET A 92 -10.73 15.14 -8.65
CA MET A 92 -10.06 13.99 -8.04
C MET A 92 -9.05 14.43 -6.97
N TRP A 93 -8.99 13.65 -5.89
CA TRP A 93 -7.92 13.75 -4.90
C TRP A 93 -6.59 13.33 -5.52
N ASN A 94 -5.50 13.79 -4.93
CA ASN A 94 -4.14 13.42 -5.30
C ASN A 94 -3.95 11.89 -5.45
N ALA A 95 -4.41 11.11 -4.46
CA ALA A 95 -4.36 9.65 -4.55
C ALA A 95 -5.23 9.07 -5.68
N GLN A 96 -6.42 9.63 -5.93
CA GLN A 96 -7.28 9.21 -7.04
C GLN A 96 -6.66 9.54 -8.40
N GLU A 97 -6.00 10.69 -8.52
CA GLU A 97 -5.27 11.09 -9.72
C GLU A 97 -4.09 10.14 -9.99
N THR A 98 -3.33 9.76 -8.95
CA THR A 98 -2.32 8.69 -9.04
C THR A 98 -2.91 7.38 -9.53
N TRP A 99 -4.06 6.96 -9.00
CA TRP A 99 -4.75 5.74 -9.44
C TRP A 99 -5.22 5.85 -10.89
N ALA A 100 -5.75 7.00 -11.30
CA ALA A 100 -6.16 7.26 -12.68
C ALA A 100 -4.97 7.11 -13.62
N LYS A 101 -3.83 7.74 -13.32
CA LYS A 101 -2.59 7.62 -14.10
C LYS A 101 -2.15 6.17 -14.25
N ARG A 102 -2.19 5.36 -13.18
CA ARG A 102 -1.87 3.92 -13.23
C ARG A 102 -2.82 3.15 -14.14
N VAL A 103 -4.13 3.40 -14.02
CA VAL A 103 -5.15 2.76 -14.87
C VAL A 103 -4.96 3.12 -16.34
N LEU A 104 -4.73 4.40 -16.64
CA LEU A 104 -4.48 4.87 -18.01
C LEU A 104 -3.20 4.28 -18.61
N LYS A 105 -2.15 4.10 -17.78
CA LYS A 105 -0.93 3.35 -18.14
C LYS A 105 -1.14 1.82 -18.26
N GLY A 106 -2.34 1.31 -18.00
CA GLY A 106 -2.66 -0.12 -18.11
C GLY A 106 -2.14 -0.98 -16.95
N GLN A 107 -1.82 -0.38 -15.81
CA GLN A 107 -1.22 -1.07 -14.67
C GLN A 107 -2.28 -1.60 -13.70
N SER A 108 -2.11 -2.84 -13.25
CA SER A 108 -2.87 -3.42 -12.13
C SER A 108 -2.16 -3.10 -10.80
N PHE A 109 -2.92 -2.82 -9.74
CA PHE A 109 -2.34 -2.46 -8.44
C PHE A 109 -3.32 -2.65 -7.27
N SER A 110 -2.77 -2.63 -6.06
CA SER A 110 -3.58 -2.57 -4.84
C SER A 110 -3.72 -1.12 -4.36
N ILE A 111 -4.94 -0.68 -4.02
CA ILE A 111 -5.15 0.65 -3.44
C ILE A 111 -4.71 0.67 -1.98
N VAL A 112 -3.55 1.30 -1.74
CA VAL A 112 -3.06 1.68 -0.41
C VAL A 112 -3.56 3.09 -0.12
N ALA A 113 -4.65 3.18 0.63
CA ALA A 113 -5.15 4.45 1.11
C ALA A 113 -6.14 4.26 2.27
N PRO A 114 -6.31 5.29 3.12
CA PRO A 114 -7.30 5.28 4.19
C PRO A 114 -8.73 5.08 3.66
N THR A 115 -9.68 4.79 4.54
CA THR A 115 -11.11 4.74 4.17
C THR A 115 -11.67 6.15 4.01
N GLY A 116 -12.54 6.34 3.00
CA GLY A 116 -13.19 7.63 2.74
C GLY A 116 -12.54 8.47 1.63
N VAL A 117 -11.35 8.09 1.16
CA VAL A 117 -10.68 8.64 -0.05
C VAL A 117 -11.45 8.44 -1.38
N GLY A 118 -12.68 7.92 -1.34
CA GLY A 118 -13.52 7.73 -2.52
C GLY A 118 -13.12 6.59 -3.46
N LYS A 119 -12.62 5.45 -2.94
CA LYS A 119 -12.24 4.27 -3.76
C LYS A 119 -13.39 3.79 -4.66
N THR A 120 -14.58 3.67 -4.09
CA THR A 120 -15.79 3.26 -4.80
C THR A 120 -16.23 4.31 -5.82
N ALA A 121 -16.11 5.60 -5.49
CA ALA A 121 -16.42 6.70 -6.43
C ALA A 121 -15.47 6.66 -7.64
N PHE A 122 -14.16 6.53 -7.39
CA PHE A 122 -13.15 6.34 -8.42
C PHE A 122 -13.46 5.12 -9.32
N ALA A 123 -13.78 3.98 -8.71
CA ALA A 123 -14.13 2.77 -9.44
C ALA A 123 -15.34 2.96 -10.35
N MET A 124 -16.40 3.64 -9.87
CA MET A 124 -17.59 3.94 -10.68
C MET A 124 -17.25 4.87 -11.86
N VAL A 125 -16.53 5.97 -11.61
CA VAL A 125 -16.17 6.94 -12.66
C VAL A 125 -15.25 6.31 -13.71
N MET A 126 -14.22 5.56 -13.30
CA MET A 126 -13.37 4.85 -14.26
C MET A 126 -14.14 3.78 -15.05
N SER A 127 -15.08 3.08 -14.43
CA SER A 127 -15.92 2.12 -15.14
C SER A 127 -16.80 2.80 -16.20
N LEU A 128 -17.32 3.99 -15.89
CA LEU A 128 -18.07 4.82 -16.85
C LEU A 128 -17.18 5.37 -17.97
N TYR A 129 -15.96 5.83 -17.65
CA TYR A 129 -14.98 6.27 -18.65
C TYR A 129 -14.70 5.18 -19.68
N PHE A 130 -14.47 3.94 -19.23
CA PHE A 130 -14.30 2.81 -20.13
C PHE A 130 -15.60 2.44 -20.87
N ALA A 131 -16.76 2.50 -20.21
CA ALA A 131 -18.04 2.26 -20.87
C ALA A 131 -18.33 3.25 -22.01
N LEU A 132 -17.97 4.53 -21.86
CA LEU A 132 -18.06 5.54 -22.92
C LEU A 132 -17.19 5.22 -24.13
N LYS A 133 -16.13 4.43 -23.95
CA LYS A 133 -15.26 3.88 -25.01
C LYS A 133 -15.67 2.46 -25.44
N ASN A 134 -16.89 2.04 -25.11
CA ASN A 134 -17.45 0.71 -25.36
C ASN A 134 -16.62 -0.45 -24.77
N GLN A 135 -15.98 -0.21 -23.62
CA GLN A 135 -15.17 -1.20 -22.90
C GLN A 135 -15.87 -1.64 -21.60
N LYS A 136 -15.79 -2.94 -21.30
CA LYS A 136 -16.53 -3.54 -20.18
C LYS A 136 -15.77 -3.47 -18.86
N SER A 137 -16.52 -3.24 -17.78
CA SER A 137 -16.00 -3.18 -16.42
C SER A 137 -16.74 -4.14 -15.48
N TYR A 138 -16.04 -4.68 -14.48
CA TYR A 138 -16.60 -5.56 -13.45
C TYR A 138 -16.27 -5.06 -12.04
N ILE A 139 -17.28 -4.75 -11.25
CA ILE A 139 -17.16 -4.28 -9.86
C ILE A 139 -17.64 -5.39 -8.91
N ILE A 140 -16.76 -5.81 -8.00
CA ILE A 140 -17.01 -6.86 -7.01
C ILE A 140 -17.03 -6.24 -5.61
N LEU A 141 -18.16 -6.39 -4.92
CA LEU A 141 -18.43 -5.80 -3.60
C LEU A 141 -18.65 -6.89 -2.54
N PRO A 142 -18.33 -6.64 -1.25
CA PRO A 142 -18.40 -7.67 -0.21
C PRO A 142 -19.82 -8.01 0.22
N THR A 143 -20.76 -7.07 0.14
CA THR A 143 -22.11 -7.21 0.71
C THR A 143 -23.20 -6.80 -0.28
N THR A 144 -24.40 -7.35 -0.12
CA THR A 144 -25.57 -6.98 -0.93
C THR A 144 -25.97 -5.50 -0.80
N PRO A 145 -25.98 -4.87 0.40
CA PRO A 145 -26.28 -3.44 0.51
C PRO A 145 -25.36 -2.56 -0.33
N LEU A 146 -24.05 -2.84 -0.36
CA LEU A 146 -23.09 -2.10 -1.17
C LEU A 146 -23.34 -2.27 -2.67
N VAL A 147 -23.71 -3.47 -3.14
CA VAL A 147 -24.09 -3.70 -4.54
C VAL A 147 -25.26 -2.83 -4.95
N ILE A 148 -26.31 -2.77 -4.11
CA ILE A 148 -27.51 -1.96 -4.38
C ILE A 148 -27.13 -0.48 -4.41
N GLN A 149 -26.35 -0.01 -3.44
CA GLN A 149 -25.90 1.38 -3.36
C GLN A 149 -25.09 1.80 -4.60
N VAL A 150 -24.11 0.99 -5.02
CA VAL A 150 -23.28 1.25 -6.20
C VAL A 150 -24.10 1.19 -7.48
N TYR A 151 -25.00 0.22 -7.60
CA TYR A 151 -25.88 0.08 -8.76
C TYR A 151 -26.78 1.29 -8.97
N ASN A 152 -27.46 1.74 -7.90
CA ASN A 152 -28.35 2.90 -7.96
C ASN A 152 -27.56 4.17 -8.32
N ARG A 153 -26.38 4.35 -7.71
CA ARG A 153 -25.54 5.52 -8.00
C ARG A 153 -24.98 5.53 -9.42
N LEU A 154 -24.63 4.36 -9.97
CA LEU A 154 -24.24 4.25 -11.38
C LEU A 154 -25.39 4.62 -12.31
N LYS A 155 -26.64 4.23 -12.01
CA LYS A 155 -27.81 4.65 -12.79
C LYS A 155 -27.99 6.17 -12.79
N GLU A 156 -27.94 6.80 -11.63
CA GLU A 156 -27.99 8.25 -11.50
C GLU A 156 -26.90 8.94 -12.33
N PHE A 157 -25.67 8.38 -12.34
CA PHE A 157 -24.58 8.91 -13.16
C PHE A 157 -24.82 8.72 -14.66
N VAL A 158 -25.35 7.58 -15.08
CA VAL A 158 -25.68 7.33 -16.49
C VAL A 158 -26.76 8.30 -16.98
N GLU A 159 -27.79 8.57 -16.17
CA GLU A 159 -28.83 9.57 -16.44
C GLU A 159 -28.22 10.97 -16.57
N LYS A 160 -27.35 11.39 -15.63
CA LYS A 160 -26.63 12.67 -15.71
C LYS A 160 -25.73 12.83 -16.93
N LEU A 161 -25.22 11.73 -17.49
CA LEU A 161 -24.40 11.75 -18.69
C LEU A 161 -25.22 11.76 -19.98
N ASN A 162 -26.51 11.47 -19.90
CA ASN A 162 -27.37 11.21 -21.05
C ASN A 162 -26.74 10.18 -22.02
N ALA A 163 -26.13 9.13 -21.45
CA ALA A 163 -25.35 8.14 -22.19
C ALA A 163 -26.07 6.80 -22.25
N LYS A 164 -25.96 6.09 -23.38
CA LYS A 164 -26.51 4.73 -23.57
C LYS A 164 -25.59 3.66 -22.94
N ILE A 165 -25.48 3.64 -21.62
CA ILE A 165 -24.64 2.70 -20.88
C ILE A 165 -25.53 1.69 -20.13
N SER A 166 -25.36 0.40 -20.42
CA SER A 166 -26.06 -0.67 -19.72
C SER A 166 -25.32 -1.12 -18.46
N VAL A 167 -25.99 -1.00 -17.31
CA VAL A 167 -25.48 -1.43 -16.00
C VAL A 167 -26.32 -2.62 -15.51
N VAL A 168 -25.67 -3.72 -15.16
CA VAL A 168 -26.31 -4.93 -14.63
C VAL A 168 -25.78 -5.21 -13.22
N ALA A 169 -26.69 -5.52 -12.29
CA ALA A 169 -26.33 -5.91 -10.93
C ALA A 169 -26.88 -7.29 -10.57
N TYR A 170 -26.11 -8.06 -9.79
CA TYR A 170 -26.56 -9.34 -9.24
C TYR A 170 -26.27 -9.46 -7.74
N HIS A 171 -27.32 -9.70 -6.95
CA HIS A 171 -27.22 -9.94 -5.50
C HIS A 171 -28.30 -10.90 -4.99
N ALA A 172 -28.12 -11.42 -3.77
CA ALA A 172 -28.95 -12.48 -3.20
C ALA A 172 -30.44 -12.10 -3.05
N LYS A 173 -30.73 -10.81 -2.83
CA LYS A 173 -32.09 -10.27 -2.63
C LYS A 173 -32.89 -10.01 -3.91
N LEU A 174 -32.34 -10.23 -5.10
CA LEU A 174 -33.13 -10.14 -6.33
C LEU A 174 -34.22 -11.22 -6.36
N SER A 175 -35.38 -10.89 -6.91
CA SER A 175 -36.45 -11.85 -7.20
C SER A 175 -35.98 -12.92 -8.18
N SER A 176 -36.62 -14.09 -8.20
CA SER A 176 -36.23 -15.18 -9.11
C SER A 176 -36.27 -14.76 -10.58
N LYS A 177 -37.27 -13.97 -10.97
CA LYS A 177 -37.38 -13.37 -12.31
C LYS A 177 -36.19 -12.48 -12.63
N ASN A 178 -35.88 -11.52 -11.75
CA ASN A 178 -34.79 -10.56 -11.98
C ASN A 178 -33.41 -11.23 -11.94
N LYS A 179 -33.24 -12.30 -11.16
CA LYS A 179 -32.02 -13.12 -11.18
C LYS A 179 -31.81 -13.78 -12.54
N LYS A 180 -32.87 -14.35 -13.12
CA LYS A 180 -32.81 -15.00 -14.44
C LYS A 180 -32.46 -13.98 -15.52
N GLU A 181 -33.17 -12.85 -15.54
CA GLU A 181 -32.90 -11.75 -16.49
C GLU A 181 -31.48 -11.20 -16.37
N ALA A 182 -30.99 -10.96 -15.15
CA ALA A 182 -29.63 -10.48 -14.94
C ALA A 182 -28.60 -11.50 -15.43
N LEU A 183 -28.83 -12.80 -15.23
CA LEU A 183 -27.95 -13.87 -15.72
C LEU A 183 -27.97 -13.98 -17.25
N GLU A 184 -29.13 -13.85 -17.89
CA GLU A 184 -29.27 -13.84 -19.35
C GLU A 184 -28.48 -12.68 -19.96
N LYS A 185 -28.65 -11.45 -19.44
CA LYS A 185 -27.87 -10.28 -19.87
C LYS A 185 -26.36 -10.49 -19.70
N ILE A 186 -25.94 -11.15 -18.62
CA ILE A 186 -24.53 -11.47 -18.39
C ILE A 186 -24.01 -12.46 -19.45
N VAL A 187 -24.75 -13.54 -19.70
CA VAL A 187 -24.37 -14.58 -20.68
C VAL A 187 -24.33 -14.01 -22.09
N ASN A 188 -25.33 -13.24 -22.48
CA ASN A 188 -25.45 -12.58 -23.79
C ASN A 188 -24.55 -11.36 -23.96
N GLU A 189 -23.77 -11.00 -22.94
CA GLU A 189 -22.84 -9.87 -23.02
C GLU A 189 -23.49 -8.48 -23.17
N GLU A 190 -24.77 -8.36 -22.81
CA GLU A 190 -25.62 -7.16 -22.89
C GLU A 190 -25.38 -6.17 -21.72
N PHE A 191 -24.12 -5.91 -21.39
CA PHE A 191 -23.75 -4.98 -20.33
C PHE A 191 -22.43 -4.26 -20.64
N HIS A 192 -22.31 -3.03 -20.18
CA HIS A 192 -21.04 -2.30 -20.12
C HIS A 192 -20.42 -2.40 -18.72
N ILE A 193 -21.25 -2.35 -17.66
CA ILE A 193 -20.80 -2.41 -16.28
C ILE A 193 -21.55 -3.51 -15.54
N LEU A 194 -20.82 -4.47 -14.98
CA LEU A 194 -21.34 -5.54 -14.12
C LEU A 194 -21.02 -5.24 -12.65
N VAL A 195 -22.01 -5.32 -11.77
CA VAL A 195 -21.84 -5.10 -10.31
C VAL A 195 -22.36 -6.31 -9.53
N THR A 196 -21.49 -7.00 -8.79
CA THR A 196 -21.92 -8.22 -8.07
C THR A 196 -21.32 -8.32 -6.68
N THR A 197 -21.85 -9.27 -5.91
CA THR A 197 -21.23 -9.69 -4.64
C THR A 197 -20.07 -10.66 -4.87
N SER A 198 -19.10 -10.72 -3.95
CA SER A 198 -18.05 -11.75 -3.95
C SER A 198 -18.58 -13.20 -4.00
N ARG A 199 -19.79 -13.45 -3.48
CA ARG A 199 -20.47 -14.75 -3.56
C ARG A 199 -20.83 -15.11 -5.01
N PHE A 200 -21.20 -14.15 -5.84
CA PHE A 200 -21.50 -14.40 -7.26
C PHE A 200 -20.27 -14.93 -7.99
N LEU A 201 -19.10 -14.33 -7.78
CA LEU A 201 -17.84 -14.86 -8.31
C LEU A 201 -17.62 -16.32 -7.88
N THR A 202 -18.00 -16.69 -6.66
CA THR A 202 -17.80 -18.05 -6.17
C THR A 202 -18.71 -19.06 -6.87
N SER A 203 -19.96 -18.69 -7.16
CA SER A 203 -20.99 -19.59 -7.69
C SER A 203 -21.23 -19.51 -9.20
N HIS A 204 -20.78 -18.45 -9.87
CA HIS A 204 -21.11 -18.18 -11.27
C HIS A 204 -19.92 -17.68 -12.12
N TYR A 205 -18.66 -17.86 -11.68
CA TYR A 205 -17.50 -17.38 -12.46
C TYR A 205 -17.42 -17.98 -13.86
N GLU A 206 -17.90 -19.21 -14.07
CA GLU A 206 -17.89 -19.88 -15.38
C GLU A 206 -18.66 -19.09 -16.43
N LYS A 207 -19.74 -18.42 -16.02
CA LYS A 207 -20.52 -17.53 -16.88
C LYS A 207 -19.78 -16.26 -17.27
N LEU A 208 -18.63 -15.97 -16.66
CA LEU A 208 -17.79 -14.82 -16.96
C LEU A 208 -16.56 -15.20 -17.80
N LEU A 209 -16.26 -16.49 -17.96
CA LEU A 209 -15.13 -16.94 -18.76
C LEU A 209 -15.34 -16.57 -20.24
N GLY A 210 -14.25 -16.20 -20.91
CA GLY A 210 -14.26 -15.76 -22.31
C GLY A 210 -14.70 -14.30 -22.54
N LYS A 211 -15.32 -13.65 -21.55
CA LYS A 211 -15.77 -12.26 -21.65
C LYS A 211 -14.59 -11.28 -21.52
N LYS A 212 -14.54 -10.27 -22.39
CA LYS A 212 -13.44 -9.31 -22.44
C LYS A 212 -13.69 -8.12 -21.50
N PHE A 213 -13.15 -8.18 -20.30
CA PHE A 213 -13.14 -7.04 -19.38
C PHE A 213 -11.90 -6.17 -19.58
N LYS A 214 -12.07 -4.84 -19.66
CA LYS A 214 -10.94 -3.91 -19.60
C LYS A 214 -10.53 -3.62 -18.17
N PHE A 215 -11.52 -3.55 -17.27
CA PHE A 215 -11.32 -3.06 -15.90
C PHE A 215 -12.08 -3.91 -14.90
N ILE A 216 -11.39 -4.43 -13.89
CA ILE A 216 -11.97 -5.23 -12.80
C ILE A 216 -11.60 -4.57 -11.48
N VAL A 217 -12.58 -4.33 -10.61
CA VAL A 217 -12.38 -3.73 -9.30
C VAL A 217 -12.91 -4.64 -8.21
N VAL A 218 -12.08 -4.87 -7.20
CA VAL A 218 -12.43 -5.59 -5.97
C VAL A 218 -12.35 -4.61 -4.79
N ASP A 219 -13.52 -4.21 -4.28
CA ASP A 219 -13.61 -3.19 -3.23
C ASP A 219 -13.17 -3.70 -1.85
N ASP A 220 -13.35 -4.99 -1.56
CA ASP A 220 -12.84 -5.65 -0.35
C ASP A 220 -12.12 -6.95 -0.71
N VAL A 221 -10.80 -6.91 -0.60
CA VAL A 221 -9.94 -8.05 -0.92
C VAL A 221 -10.09 -9.18 0.08
N ASP A 222 -10.42 -8.89 1.34
CA ASP A 222 -10.61 -9.95 2.32
C ASP A 222 -11.78 -10.85 1.93
N ALA A 223 -12.80 -10.31 1.27
CA ALA A 223 -13.93 -11.10 0.77
C ALA A 223 -13.51 -12.09 -0.32
N ILE A 224 -12.49 -11.76 -1.12
CA ILE A 224 -11.91 -12.65 -2.14
C ILE A 224 -10.95 -13.65 -1.50
N LEU A 225 -10.06 -13.18 -0.62
CA LEU A 225 -8.99 -13.98 -0.01
C LEU A 225 -9.47 -15.04 0.99
N LYS A 226 -10.75 -15.06 1.34
CA LYS A 226 -11.37 -16.17 2.09
C LYS A 226 -11.15 -17.53 1.42
N SER A 227 -11.11 -17.57 0.09
CA SER A 227 -10.86 -18.78 -0.69
C SER A 227 -9.75 -18.56 -1.70
N SER A 228 -8.73 -19.41 -1.68
CA SER A 228 -7.63 -19.35 -2.65
C SER A 228 -8.12 -19.56 -4.10
N LYS A 229 -9.22 -20.28 -4.30
CA LYS A 229 -9.83 -20.51 -5.63
C LYS A 229 -10.35 -19.21 -6.25
N ASN A 230 -10.71 -18.20 -5.45
CA ASN A 230 -11.19 -16.93 -6.00
C ASN A 230 -10.08 -16.12 -6.66
N VAL A 231 -8.82 -16.31 -6.26
CA VAL A 231 -7.67 -15.71 -6.94
C VAL A 231 -7.57 -16.28 -8.36
N ASP A 232 -7.66 -17.61 -8.48
CA ASP A 232 -7.62 -18.31 -9.77
C ASP A 232 -8.77 -17.87 -10.66
N ARG A 233 -10.00 -17.83 -10.13
CA ARG A 233 -11.18 -17.39 -10.88
C ARG A 233 -11.03 -15.99 -11.46
N ILE A 234 -10.47 -15.04 -10.71
CA ILE A 234 -10.20 -13.69 -11.21
C ILE A 234 -9.18 -13.74 -12.34
N LEU A 235 -8.07 -14.46 -12.16
CA LEU A 235 -7.04 -14.60 -13.20
C LEU A 235 -7.60 -15.28 -14.46
N MET A 236 -8.47 -16.28 -14.32
CA MET A 236 -9.14 -16.92 -15.45
C MET A 236 -10.06 -15.96 -16.20
N ILE A 237 -10.82 -15.12 -15.49
CA ILE A 237 -11.63 -14.05 -16.10
C ILE A 237 -10.74 -13.03 -16.84
N MET A 238 -9.51 -12.80 -16.38
CA MET A 238 -8.53 -11.94 -17.06
C MET A 238 -7.86 -12.60 -18.27
N GLY A 239 -8.16 -13.87 -18.57
CA GLY A 239 -7.68 -14.60 -19.74
C GLY A 239 -6.49 -15.55 -19.50
N PHE A 240 -6.13 -15.83 -18.24
CA PHE A 240 -5.13 -16.84 -17.91
C PHE A 240 -5.75 -18.24 -17.89
N THR A 241 -5.07 -19.24 -18.45
CA THR A 241 -5.52 -20.63 -18.36
C THR A 241 -5.18 -21.22 -16.99
N GLN A 242 -5.88 -22.29 -16.59
CA GLN A 242 -5.57 -22.99 -15.35
C GLN A 242 -4.11 -23.49 -15.33
N GLU A 243 -3.61 -23.95 -16.47
CA GLU A 243 -2.24 -24.46 -16.63
C GLU A 243 -1.19 -23.34 -16.45
N GLU A 244 -1.42 -22.16 -17.02
CA GLU A 244 -0.56 -20.98 -16.83
C GLU A 244 -0.50 -20.55 -15.35
N ILE A 245 -1.63 -20.61 -14.66
CA ILE A 245 -1.72 -20.31 -13.22
C ILE A 245 -0.92 -21.33 -12.40
N GLU A 246 -1.05 -22.63 -12.69
CA GLU A 246 -0.33 -23.68 -11.96
C GLU A 246 1.18 -23.64 -12.21
N LEU A 247 1.63 -23.37 -13.45
CA LEU A 247 3.05 -23.17 -13.76
C LEU A 247 3.63 -21.96 -13.01
N THR A 248 2.89 -20.87 -12.94
CA THR A 248 3.29 -19.70 -12.15
C THR A 248 3.33 -20.04 -10.65
N PHE A 249 2.39 -20.84 -10.16
CA PHE A 249 2.39 -21.30 -8.78
C PHE A 249 3.57 -22.21 -8.46
N LYS A 250 3.98 -23.05 -9.42
CA LYS A 250 5.21 -23.86 -9.36
C LYS A 250 6.45 -22.98 -9.20
N LEU A 251 6.56 -21.88 -9.96
CA LEU A 251 7.64 -20.89 -9.81
C LEU A 251 7.68 -20.31 -8.39
N ILE A 252 6.53 -19.92 -7.84
CA ILE A 252 6.43 -19.37 -6.49
C ILE A 252 6.91 -20.37 -5.44
N ARG A 253 6.56 -21.65 -5.59
CA ARG A 253 7.02 -22.75 -4.71
C ARG A 253 8.52 -22.99 -4.86
N ALA A 254 9.03 -23.02 -6.08
CA ALA A 254 10.45 -23.19 -6.38
C ALA A 254 11.31 -22.07 -5.77
N LYS A 255 10.94 -20.80 -5.98
CA LYS A 255 11.57 -19.62 -5.36
C LYS A 255 11.58 -19.65 -3.83
N ARG A 256 10.63 -20.37 -3.20
CA ARG A 256 10.59 -20.55 -1.74
C ARG A 256 11.49 -21.69 -1.29
N ARG A 257 11.49 -22.81 -2.02
CA ARG A 257 12.31 -23.99 -1.71
C ARG A 257 13.80 -23.70 -1.87
N ILE A 258 14.20 -22.93 -2.88
CA ILE A 258 15.62 -22.63 -3.10
C ILE A 258 16.28 -21.91 -1.91
N LEU A 259 15.51 -21.12 -1.16
CA LEU A 259 16.01 -20.39 0.03
C LEU A 259 16.36 -21.30 1.21
N THR A 260 15.92 -22.57 1.19
CA THR A 260 16.24 -23.55 2.22
C THR A 260 17.38 -24.49 1.79
N LEU A 261 17.87 -24.37 0.55
CA LEU A 261 18.93 -25.21 0.01
C LEU A 261 20.30 -24.55 0.21
N LYS A 262 21.34 -25.37 0.37
CA LYS A 262 22.73 -24.90 0.43
C LYS A 262 23.17 -24.45 -0.96
N ALA A 263 23.68 -23.21 -1.06
CA ALA A 263 24.21 -22.68 -2.31
C ALA A 263 25.31 -23.60 -2.88
N GLY A 264 25.24 -23.89 -4.18
CA GLY A 264 26.19 -24.76 -4.88
C GLY A 264 25.89 -26.27 -4.80
N SER A 265 24.85 -26.72 -4.10
CA SER A 265 24.44 -28.12 -4.20
C SER A 265 23.88 -28.47 -5.59
N GLU A 266 23.89 -29.75 -5.96
CA GLU A 266 23.31 -30.20 -7.23
C GLU A 266 21.81 -29.84 -7.32
N GLU A 267 21.09 -30.04 -6.22
CA GLU A 267 19.67 -29.68 -6.10
C GLU A 267 19.45 -28.16 -6.25
N TYR A 268 20.31 -27.33 -5.66
CA TYR A 268 20.27 -25.87 -5.82
C TYR A 268 20.47 -25.47 -7.28
N THR A 269 21.44 -26.09 -7.96
CA THR A 269 21.77 -25.79 -9.36
C THR A 269 20.64 -26.20 -10.30
N LYS A 270 20.05 -27.38 -10.09
CA LYS A 270 18.90 -27.87 -10.86
C LYS A 270 17.67 -26.97 -10.68
N LEU A 271 17.36 -26.61 -9.43
CA LEU A 271 16.22 -25.75 -9.11
C LEU A 271 16.43 -24.31 -9.61
N SER A 272 17.66 -23.80 -9.61
CA SER A 272 18.00 -22.49 -10.16
C SER A 272 17.69 -22.41 -11.66
N LYS A 273 18.13 -23.41 -12.43
CA LYS A 273 17.83 -23.51 -13.88
C LYS A 273 16.34 -23.64 -14.15
N GLU A 274 15.60 -24.38 -13.31
CA GLU A 274 14.14 -24.48 -13.43
C GLU A 274 13.45 -23.14 -13.15
N ILE A 275 13.89 -22.41 -12.12
CA ILE A 275 13.38 -21.07 -11.79
C ILE A 275 13.61 -20.12 -12.96
N GLU A 276 14.79 -20.10 -13.58
CA GLU A 276 15.11 -19.24 -14.71
C GLU A 276 14.19 -19.48 -15.93
N LYS A 277 13.96 -20.76 -16.26
CA LYS A 277 13.03 -21.16 -17.34
C LYS A 277 11.60 -20.71 -17.04
N LEU A 278 11.11 -21.01 -15.83
CA LEU A 278 9.76 -20.64 -15.41
C LEU A 278 9.59 -19.11 -15.32
N GLN A 279 10.61 -18.39 -14.87
CA GLN A 279 10.64 -16.92 -14.79
C GLN A 279 10.46 -16.32 -16.19
N THR A 280 11.23 -16.79 -17.17
CA THR A 280 11.13 -16.33 -18.56
C THR A 280 9.74 -16.57 -19.15
N PHE A 281 9.12 -17.71 -18.83
CA PHE A 281 7.76 -18.04 -19.26
C PHE A 281 6.72 -17.09 -18.62
N VAL A 282 6.80 -16.89 -17.30
CA VAL A 282 5.88 -16.01 -16.56
C VAL A 282 6.01 -14.55 -17.00
N GLU A 283 7.21 -14.07 -17.33
CA GLU A 283 7.41 -12.73 -17.86
C GLU A 283 6.71 -12.51 -19.20
N LYS A 284 6.71 -13.52 -20.09
CA LYS A 284 5.92 -13.48 -21.33
C LYS A 284 4.42 -13.49 -21.04
N LEU A 285 3.97 -14.32 -20.10
CA LEU A 285 2.56 -14.38 -19.69
C LEU A 285 2.05 -13.07 -19.10
N SER A 286 2.87 -12.37 -18.30
CA SER A 286 2.47 -11.11 -17.66
C SER A 286 2.03 -10.03 -18.68
N LYS A 287 2.50 -10.13 -19.93
CA LYS A 287 2.16 -9.22 -21.03
C LYS A 287 0.92 -9.65 -21.82
N LYS A 288 0.35 -10.83 -21.54
CA LYS A 288 -0.79 -11.43 -22.27
C LYS A 288 -2.08 -10.65 -22.07
N THR A 289 -2.35 -10.17 -20.87
CA THR A 289 -3.61 -9.50 -20.53
C THR A 289 -3.49 -7.99 -20.61
N LYS A 290 -4.51 -7.34 -21.18
CA LYS A 290 -4.71 -5.89 -21.14
C LYS A 290 -5.75 -5.47 -20.11
N THR A 291 -6.29 -6.43 -19.37
CA THR A 291 -7.26 -6.23 -18.29
C THR A 291 -6.55 -5.69 -17.07
N ILE A 292 -7.12 -4.63 -16.51
CA ILE A 292 -6.60 -3.95 -15.33
C ILE A 292 -7.37 -4.45 -14.12
N LEU A 293 -6.65 -4.96 -13.12
CA LEU A 293 -7.21 -5.36 -11.84
C LEU A 293 -6.83 -4.35 -10.76
N ILE A 294 -7.84 -3.78 -10.11
CA ILE A 294 -7.68 -2.99 -8.89
C ILE A 294 -8.25 -3.76 -7.72
N VAL A 295 -7.48 -3.80 -6.63
CA VAL A 295 -7.89 -4.46 -5.40
C VAL A 295 -7.63 -3.58 -4.17
N SER A 296 -8.60 -3.39 -3.30
CA SER A 296 -8.39 -2.63 -2.05
C SER A 296 -7.35 -3.30 -1.14
N SER A 297 -6.55 -2.52 -0.41
CA SER A 297 -5.69 -3.03 0.67
C SER A 297 -6.47 -3.93 1.65
N ALA A 298 -5.92 -5.09 1.99
CA ALA A 298 -6.52 -6.04 2.92
C ALA A 298 -6.56 -5.47 4.35
N THR A 299 -7.67 -5.68 5.08
CA THR A 299 -7.77 -5.24 6.48
C THR A 299 -6.93 -6.11 7.41
N GLY A 300 -6.72 -7.38 7.04
CA GLY A 300 -5.83 -8.31 7.73
C GLY A 300 -4.66 -8.73 6.85
N ARG A 301 -3.74 -9.54 7.41
CA ARG A 301 -2.65 -10.12 6.64
C ARG A 301 -3.23 -11.00 5.52
N PRO A 302 -2.95 -10.72 4.23
CA PRO A 302 -3.36 -11.60 3.15
C PRO A 302 -2.68 -12.96 3.34
N ARG A 303 -3.50 -13.98 3.62
CA ARG A 303 -3.06 -15.36 3.89
C ARG A 303 -3.01 -16.16 2.60
N GLY A 304 -2.12 -17.14 2.52
CA GLY A 304 -2.02 -18.08 1.40
C GLY A 304 -0.97 -17.70 0.36
N LEU A 305 -0.30 -18.72 -0.20
CA LEU A 305 0.69 -18.53 -1.26
C LEU A 305 0.08 -18.10 -2.59
N ARG A 306 -1.20 -18.45 -2.86
CA ARG A 306 -1.87 -18.11 -4.13
C ARG A 306 -2.00 -16.61 -4.36
N VAL A 307 -2.05 -15.78 -3.31
CA VAL A 307 -2.08 -14.30 -3.46
C VAL A 307 -0.84 -13.76 -4.18
N LYS A 308 0.28 -14.50 -4.12
CA LYS A 308 1.51 -14.13 -4.84
C LYS A 308 1.39 -14.30 -6.36
N LEU A 309 0.32 -14.93 -6.87
CA LEU A 309 0.06 -14.99 -8.31
C LEU A 309 -0.15 -13.59 -8.90
N PHE A 310 -0.84 -12.68 -8.18
CA PHE A 310 -0.97 -11.28 -8.62
C PHE A 310 0.39 -10.59 -8.74
N ARG A 311 1.37 -10.96 -7.91
CA ARG A 311 2.70 -10.39 -8.01
C ARG A 311 3.43 -10.85 -9.27
N GLU A 312 3.43 -12.15 -9.53
CA GLU A 312 4.19 -12.68 -10.66
C GLU A 312 3.50 -12.40 -12.01
N LEU A 313 2.16 -12.37 -12.06
CA LEU A 313 1.40 -12.14 -13.30
C LEU A 313 1.03 -10.68 -13.55
N LEU A 314 0.79 -9.90 -12.50
CA LEU A 314 0.24 -8.53 -12.61
C LEU A 314 1.16 -7.46 -12.00
N GLY A 315 2.30 -7.83 -11.42
CA GLY A 315 3.33 -6.89 -10.95
C GLY A 315 3.07 -6.24 -9.58
N PHE A 316 2.04 -6.64 -8.83
CA PHE A 316 1.72 -6.06 -7.52
C PHE A 316 1.45 -7.11 -6.43
N GLU A 317 1.86 -6.81 -5.20
CA GLU A 317 1.45 -7.56 -4.01
C GLU A 317 0.20 -6.93 -3.38
N VAL A 318 -0.68 -7.74 -2.77
CA VAL A 318 -1.74 -7.21 -1.90
C VAL A 318 -1.09 -6.87 -0.56
N GLY A 319 -1.07 -5.59 -0.19
CA GLY A 319 -0.59 -5.18 1.12
C GLY A 319 -1.67 -5.16 2.19
N THR A 320 -1.21 -5.03 3.42
CA THR A 320 -2.04 -4.81 4.62
C THR A 320 -2.23 -3.32 4.84
N ARG A 321 -3.40 -2.91 5.32
CA ARG A 321 -3.58 -1.57 5.89
C ARG A 321 -2.65 -1.42 7.09
N SER A 322 -1.86 -0.36 7.11
CA SER A 322 -0.79 -0.18 8.08
C SER A 322 -1.14 0.83 9.19
N GLU A 323 -2.02 1.78 8.90
CA GLU A 323 -2.50 2.78 9.87
C GLU A 323 -4.03 2.95 9.77
N PHE A 324 -4.67 3.07 10.93
CA PHE A 324 -6.08 3.40 11.07
C PHE A 324 -6.23 4.90 11.32
N LEU A 325 -6.16 5.72 10.27
CA LEU A 325 -6.49 7.14 10.42
C LEU A 325 -7.89 7.30 10.99
N ARG A 326 -7.97 7.95 12.14
CA ARG A 326 -9.20 8.27 12.82
C ARG A 326 -8.99 9.54 13.65
N ALA A 327 -9.93 10.47 13.55
CA ALA A 327 -10.04 11.60 14.46
C ALA A 327 -11.21 11.28 15.41
N ILE A 328 -10.96 10.38 16.36
CA ILE A 328 -11.98 9.90 17.29
C ILE A 328 -11.56 10.24 18.70
N ILE A 329 -12.48 10.82 19.47
CA ILE A 329 -12.35 10.91 20.91
C ILE A 329 -12.80 9.57 21.47
N ASP A 330 -11.83 8.77 21.94
CA ASP A 330 -12.12 7.55 22.67
C ASP A 330 -12.45 7.91 24.12
N SER A 331 -13.64 7.53 24.56
CA SER A 331 -14.12 7.82 25.90
C SER A 331 -14.67 6.58 26.57
N TYR A 332 -14.69 6.59 27.90
CA TYR A 332 -15.26 5.52 28.71
C TYR A 332 -16.22 6.06 29.76
N VAL A 333 -17.14 5.22 30.19
CA VAL A 333 -18.05 5.48 31.32
C VAL A 333 -17.99 4.30 32.26
N LYS A 334 -17.84 4.57 33.57
CA LYS A 334 -18.16 3.60 34.62
C LYS A 334 -19.67 3.68 34.86
N PRO A 335 -20.43 2.60 34.60
CA PRO A 335 -21.88 2.63 34.71
C PRO A 335 -22.31 2.94 36.14
N LYS A 336 -23.19 3.92 36.33
CA LYS A 336 -23.78 4.29 37.64
C LYS A 336 -25.08 3.54 37.93
N ASP A 337 -25.62 2.87 36.92
CA ASP A 337 -26.86 2.09 36.92
C ASP A 337 -26.64 0.85 36.02
N THR A 338 -27.69 0.12 35.66
CA THR A 338 -27.65 -0.93 34.63
C THR A 338 -27.06 -0.41 33.33
N ILE A 339 -26.32 -1.26 32.62
CA ILE A 339 -25.68 -0.94 31.34
C ILE A 339 -26.72 -0.37 30.36
N GLU A 340 -27.93 -0.89 30.35
CA GLU A 340 -28.97 -0.46 29.42
C GLU A 340 -29.51 0.94 29.77
N ASN A 341 -29.67 1.28 31.04
CA ASN A 341 -30.05 2.62 31.45
C ASN A 341 -28.94 3.62 31.14
N GLU A 342 -27.69 3.20 31.32
CA GLU A 342 -26.49 3.95 30.95
C GLU A 342 -26.45 4.24 29.44
N VAL A 343 -26.74 3.24 28.59
CA VAL A 343 -26.89 3.43 27.14
C VAL A 343 -27.99 4.45 26.83
N VAL A 344 -29.16 4.35 27.48
CA VAL A 344 -30.25 5.31 27.29
C VAL A 344 -29.79 6.73 27.65
N ARG A 345 -29.09 6.92 28.79
CA ARG A 345 -28.55 8.23 29.20
C ARG A 345 -27.61 8.80 28.15
N ILE A 346 -26.60 8.03 27.75
CA ILE A 346 -25.59 8.46 26.78
C ILE A 346 -26.24 8.80 25.44
N VAL A 347 -27.13 7.94 24.93
CA VAL A 347 -27.81 8.19 23.65
C VAL A 347 -28.72 9.42 23.70
N LYS A 348 -29.41 9.68 24.83
CA LYS A 348 -30.19 10.93 25.01
C LYS A 348 -29.31 12.17 24.94
N LEU A 349 -28.13 12.14 25.57
CA LEU A 349 -27.17 13.25 25.55
C LEU A 349 -26.57 13.48 24.15
N LEU A 350 -26.23 12.41 23.44
CA LEU A 350 -25.57 12.50 22.14
C LEU A 350 -26.53 12.73 20.97
N GLY A 351 -27.82 12.39 21.12
CA GLY A 351 -28.85 12.62 20.12
C GLY A 351 -28.81 11.63 18.94
N LYS A 352 -29.12 12.10 17.72
CA LYS A 352 -29.25 11.23 16.52
C LYS A 352 -27.89 10.83 15.94
N GLY A 353 -27.88 9.83 15.05
CA GLY A 353 -26.67 9.41 14.31
C GLY A 353 -25.80 8.41 15.06
N GLY A 354 -26.37 7.67 16.01
CA GLY A 354 -25.64 6.72 16.86
C GLY A 354 -25.57 5.30 16.31
N LEU A 355 -24.43 4.64 16.54
CA LEU A 355 -24.26 3.20 16.36
C LEU A 355 -24.03 2.55 17.73
N VAL A 356 -24.93 1.65 18.15
CA VAL A 356 -24.83 0.95 19.43
C VAL A 356 -24.39 -0.49 19.21
N PHE A 357 -23.20 -0.81 19.69
CA PHE A 357 -22.54 -2.08 19.51
C PHE A 357 -22.69 -2.97 20.75
N VAL A 358 -23.25 -4.15 20.53
CA VAL A 358 -23.44 -5.20 21.54
C VAL A 358 -22.30 -6.24 21.44
N PRO A 359 -21.69 -6.68 22.57
CA PRO A 359 -20.72 -7.78 22.58
C PRO A 359 -21.21 -9.05 21.88
N VAL A 360 -20.31 -9.78 21.23
CA VAL A 360 -20.66 -10.96 20.40
C VAL A 360 -21.37 -12.05 21.21
N ASP A 361 -20.95 -12.23 22.45
CA ASP A 361 -21.46 -13.19 23.41
C ASP A 361 -22.88 -12.88 23.92
N LYS A 362 -23.31 -11.61 23.90
CA LYS A 362 -24.70 -11.21 24.21
C LYS A 362 -25.66 -11.41 23.02
N GLY A 363 -25.12 -11.44 21.79
CA GLY A 363 -25.86 -11.82 20.59
C GLY A 363 -26.95 -10.83 20.12
N VAL A 364 -27.76 -11.29 19.15
CA VAL A 364 -28.80 -10.47 18.49
C VAL A 364 -30.02 -10.23 19.39
N VAL A 365 -30.38 -11.19 20.23
CA VAL A 365 -31.53 -11.10 21.15
C VAL A 365 -31.37 -9.91 22.10
N TYR A 366 -30.16 -9.72 22.64
CA TYR A 366 -29.87 -8.56 23.49
C TYR A 366 -29.89 -7.23 22.71
N ALA A 367 -29.47 -7.24 21.44
CA ALA A 367 -29.60 -6.07 20.57
C ALA A 367 -31.08 -5.71 20.30
N GLU A 368 -31.97 -6.68 20.13
CA GLU A 368 -33.42 -6.47 20.01
C GLU A 368 -34.02 -5.91 21.28
N TYR A 369 -33.68 -6.48 22.43
CA TYR A 369 -34.08 -5.98 23.74
C TYR A 369 -33.65 -4.51 23.94
N LEU A 370 -32.40 -4.20 23.64
CA LEU A 370 -31.86 -2.84 23.81
C LEU A 370 -32.52 -1.84 22.84
N ALA A 371 -32.77 -2.23 21.59
CA ALA A 371 -33.48 -1.38 20.63
C ALA A 371 -34.91 -1.07 21.09
N LYS A 372 -35.60 -2.05 21.69
CA LYS A 372 -36.92 -1.86 22.29
C LYS A 372 -36.85 -0.89 23.47
N LYS A 373 -35.91 -1.08 24.39
CA LYS A 373 -35.73 -0.22 25.57
C LYS A 373 -35.39 1.24 25.20
N LEU A 374 -34.60 1.45 24.15
CA LEU A 374 -34.36 2.78 23.57
C LEU A 374 -35.65 3.40 23.00
N SER A 375 -36.45 2.60 22.29
CA SER A 375 -37.73 3.04 21.72
C SER A 375 -38.76 3.43 22.77
N GLU A 376 -38.85 2.65 23.86
CA GLU A 376 -39.67 2.97 25.05
C GLU A 376 -39.26 4.28 25.73
N ASN A 377 -38.01 4.71 25.52
CA ASN A 377 -37.44 5.95 26.04
C ASN A 377 -37.44 7.11 25.04
N ASN A 378 -38.35 7.10 24.06
CA ASN A 378 -38.53 8.11 23.01
C ASN A 378 -37.32 8.27 22.07
N ILE A 379 -36.49 7.23 21.90
CA ILE A 379 -35.38 7.22 20.94
C ILE A 379 -35.72 6.22 19.84
N VAL A 380 -35.88 6.68 18.60
CA VAL A 380 -36.21 5.78 17.49
C VAL A 380 -35.00 4.89 17.17
N ALA A 381 -35.01 3.65 17.64
CA ALA A 381 -33.91 2.71 17.46
C ALA A 381 -34.35 1.46 16.67
N LYS A 382 -33.49 0.94 15.80
CA LYS A 382 -33.75 -0.32 15.08
C LYS A 382 -32.54 -1.24 15.12
N VAL A 383 -32.80 -2.55 15.16
CA VAL A 383 -31.75 -3.55 15.01
C VAL A 383 -31.29 -3.61 13.56
N PHE A 384 -29.98 -3.65 13.35
CA PHE A 384 -29.40 -3.80 12.02
C PHE A 384 -28.74 -5.17 11.84
N THR A 385 -29.32 -5.97 10.95
CA THR A 385 -28.76 -7.24 10.48
C THR A 385 -28.58 -7.23 8.96
N SER A 386 -27.82 -8.19 8.42
CA SER A 386 -27.65 -8.34 6.97
C SER A 386 -28.98 -8.57 6.21
N LYS A 387 -30.03 -9.02 6.91
CA LYS A 387 -31.36 -9.26 6.35
C LYS A 387 -32.22 -7.99 6.32
N GLU A 388 -31.93 -6.99 7.14
CA GLU A 388 -32.81 -5.84 7.38
C GLU A 388 -32.28 -4.53 6.78
N ILE A 389 -32.36 -4.40 5.45
CA ILE A 389 -31.86 -3.21 4.73
C ILE A 389 -32.72 -1.97 4.96
N LYS A 390 -34.03 -2.15 5.23
CA LYS A 390 -34.95 -1.03 5.48
C LYS A 390 -34.49 -0.16 6.66
N ALA A 391 -33.97 -0.77 7.73
CA ALA A 391 -33.43 -0.03 8.87
C ALA A 391 -32.27 0.90 8.48
N LEU A 392 -31.40 0.46 7.57
CA LEU A 392 -30.29 1.28 7.07
C LEU A 392 -30.78 2.45 6.22
N GLU A 393 -31.76 2.24 5.35
CA GLU A 393 -32.35 3.30 4.52
C GLU A 393 -33.07 4.35 5.37
N GLU A 394 -33.83 3.92 6.38
CA GLU A 394 -34.51 4.82 7.31
C GLU A 394 -33.53 5.59 8.20
N PHE A 395 -32.44 4.96 8.63
CA PHE A 395 -31.35 5.63 9.35
C PHE A 395 -30.65 6.66 8.47
N SER A 396 -30.34 6.32 7.21
CA SER A 396 -29.75 7.26 6.27
C SER A 396 -30.64 8.48 5.98
N ARG A 397 -31.97 8.32 6.04
CA ARG A 397 -32.95 9.42 5.89
C ARG A 397 -33.24 10.17 7.20
N GLY A 398 -32.61 9.78 8.31
CA GLY A 398 -32.83 10.40 9.63
C GLY A 398 -34.14 10.03 10.32
N LYS A 399 -34.89 9.03 9.81
CA LYS A 399 -36.12 8.52 10.44
C LYS A 399 -35.80 7.66 11.67
N VAL A 400 -34.69 6.93 11.64
CA VAL A 400 -34.15 6.18 12.77
C VAL A 400 -33.00 6.98 13.37
N ASN A 401 -32.98 7.15 14.70
CA ASN A 401 -31.95 7.91 15.40
C ASN A 401 -30.71 7.07 15.67
N VAL A 402 -30.89 5.78 15.95
CA VAL A 402 -29.81 4.86 16.36
C VAL A 402 -29.98 3.47 15.74
N LEU A 403 -28.87 2.89 15.26
CA LEU A 403 -28.81 1.48 14.89
C LEU A 403 -28.17 0.65 16.00
N VAL A 404 -28.79 -0.47 16.35
CA VAL A 404 -28.28 -1.42 17.34
C VAL A 404 -27.83 -2.69 16.63
N GLY A 405 -26.65 -3.21 16.94
CA GLY A 405 -26.14 -4.41 16.29
C GLY A 405 -24.96 -5.05 16.99
N VAL A 406 -24.69 -6.30 16.63
CA VAL A 406 -23.62 -7.10 17.25
C VAL A 406 -22.25 -6.68 16.71
N ALA A 407 -21.30 -6.46 17.61
CA ALA A 407 -19.91 -6.09 17.36
C ALA A 407 -19.11 -7.28 16.80
N THR A 408 -19.42 -7.72 15.58
CA THR A 408 -18.66 -8.78 14.91
C THR A 408 -17.69 -8.16 13.90
N TYR A 409 -16.42 -8.56 13.91
CA TYR A 409 -15.40 -8.00 13.00
C TYR A 409 -15.79 -8.06 11.51
N TYR A 410 -16.51 -9.09 11.09
CA TYR A 410 -17.03 -9.25 9.72
C TYR A 410 -18.51 -8.86 9.55
N GLY A 411 -19.14 -8.31 10.60
CA GLY A 411 -20.53 -7.88 10.60
C GLY A 411 -20.78 -6.71 9.66
N VAL A 412 -22.02 -6.61 9.16
CA VAL A 412 -22.42 -5.55 8.22
C VAL A 412 -22.39 -4.18 8.90
N MET A 413 -22.66 -4.07 10.21
CA MET A 413 -22.56 -2.79 10.91
C MET A 413 -21.11 -2.33 11.12
N VAL A 414 -20.20 -3.28 11.41
CA VAL A 414 -18.78 -3.00 11.64
C VAL A 414 -18.01 -2.73 10.34
N ARG A 415 -18.35 -3.41 9.23
CA ARG A 415 -17.63 -3.27 7.94
C ARG A 415 -18.44 -2.69 6.79
N GLY A 416 -19.74 -2.98 6.74
CA GLY A 416 -20.60 -2.78 5.57
C GLY A 416 -21.46 -1.51 5.62
N LEU A 417 -21.17 -0.59 6.54
CA LEU A 417 -21.83 0.71 6.65
C LEU A 417 -20.86 1.84 6.30
N ASP A 418 -21.31 2.73 5.40
CA ASP A 418 -20.57 3.90 4.91
C ASP A 418 -21.51 5.11 4.76
N LEU A 419 -21.77 5.77 5.89
CA LEU A 419 -22.66 6.94 6.00
C LEU A 419 -21.98 8.06 6.81
N PRO A 420 -20.86 8.62 6.31
CA PRO A 420 -20.08 9.62 7.04
C PRO A 420 -20.86 10.92 7.30
N GLU A 421 -21.92 11.21 6.54
CA GLU A 421 -22.79 12.37 6.77
C GLU A 421 -23.85 12.17 7.87
N VAL A 422 -24.05 10.92 8.33
CA VAL A 422 -25.09 10.58 9.33
C VAL A 422 -24.48 10.09 10.63
N VAL A 423 -23.44 9.25 10.57
CA VAL A 423 -22.88 8.60 11.75
C VAL A 423 -22.01 9.57 12.55
N ARG A 424 -22.43 9.90 13.76
CA ARG A 424 -21.76 10.87 14.65
C ARG A 424 -20.93 10.19 15.73
N TYR A 425 -21.48 9.14 16.33
CA TYR A 425 -20.87 8.48 17.48
C TYR A 425 -21.14 6.97 17.52
N ALA A 426 -20.33 6.25 18.29
CA ALA A 426 -20.47 4.84 18.57
C ALA A 426 -20.52 4.61 20.09
N VAL A 427 -21.48 3.81 20.56
CA VAL A 427 -21.60 3.39 21.96
C VAL A 427 -21.39 1.88 22.03
N PHE A 428 -20.48 1.43 22.87
CA PHE A 428 -20.24 0.02 23.14
C PHE A 428 -20.86 -0.32 24.49
N THR A 429 -21.80 -1.26 24.50
CA THR A 429 -22.55 -1.68 25.71
C THR A 429 -21.75 -2.65 26.61
N GLY A 430 -20.43 -2.55 26.51
CA GLY A 430 -19.45 -3.46 27.07
C GLY A 430 -18.25 -3.58 26.13
N ILE A 431 -17.11 -4.02 26.67
CA ILE A 431 -15.88 -4.19 25.91
C ILE A 431 -16.07 -5.26 24.82
N PRO A 432 -15.80 -5.00 23.53
CA PRO A 432 -15.76 -6.04 22.50
C PRO A 432 -14.77 -7.13 22.90
N ARG A 433 -15.20 -8.39 22.92
CA ARG A 433 -14.39 -9.50 23.46
C ARG A 433 -14.55 -10.80 22.68
N PHE A 434 -13.53 -11.64 22.76
CA PHE A 434 -13.62 -13.06 22.48
C PHE A 434 -13.91 -13.81 23.78
N LYS A 435 -14.80 -14.80 23.73
CA LYS A 435 -15.12 -15.70 24.84
C LYS A 435 -14.82 -17.14 24.43
N PHE A 436 -14.04 -17.86 25.24
CA PHE A 436 -13.78 -19.28 25.05
C PHE A 436 -13.62 -20.01 26.39
N SER A 437 -14.02 -21.28 26.42
CA SER A 437 -13.93 -22.13 27.62
C SER A 437 -12.50 -22.59 27.87
N THR A 438 -12.10 -22.68 29.15
CA THR A 438 -10.80 -23.26 29.56
C THR A 438 -10.65 -24.74 29.19
N LYS A 439 -11.76 -25.46 29.01
CA LYS A 439 -11.73 -26.85 28.54
C LYS A 439 -11.46 -26.98 27.04
N LEU A 440 -11.59 -25.88 26.27
CA LEU A 440 -11.45 -25.86 24.82
C LEU A 440 -12.27 -26.99 24.14
N GLU A 441 -13.51 -27.21 24.60
CA GLU A 441 -14.45 -28.23 24.06
C GLU A 441 -14.74 -27.99 22.56
N ASP A 442 -14.74 -26.73 22.14
CA ASP A 442 -14.71 -26.33 20.73
C ASP A 442 -13.32 -25.76 20.33
N PRO A 443 -12.36 -26.63 19.94
CA PRO A 443 -10.96 -26.26 19.80
C PRO A 443 -10.68 -25.52 18.48
N HIS A 444 -11.06 -24.24 18.42
CA HIS A 444 -10.68 -23.40 17.29
C HIS A 444 -9.18 -23.04 17.35
N PRO A 445 -8.40 -23.16 16.25
CA PRO A 445 -6.95 -22.88 16.21
C PRO A 445 -6.53 -21.52 16.81
N LEU A 446 -7.35 -20.48 16.61
CA LEU A 446 -7.11 -19.15 17.21
C LEU A 446 -7.33 -19.13 18.73
N ASN A 447 -8.28 -19.91 19.25
CA ASN A 447 -8.54 -20.01 20.69
C ASN A 447 -7.41 -20.79 21.39
N ILE A 448 -6.91 -21.86 20.77
CA ILE A 448 -5.73 -22.59 21.26
C ILE A 448 -4.53 -21.65 21.33
N LEU A 449 -4.28 -20.86 20.28
CA LEU A 449 -3.19 -19.89 20.28
C LEU A 449 -3.36 -18.83 21.38
N ARG A 450 -4.58 -18.32 21.59
CA ARG A 450 -4.88 -17.36 22.67
C ARG A 450 -4.64 -17.97 24.05
N ALA A 451 -5.10 -19.20 24.26
CA ALA A 451 -4.88 -19.93 25.50
C ALA A 451 -3.39 -20.07 25.82
N LEU A 452 -2.59 -20.51 24.85
CA LEU A 452 -1.13 -20.62 25.02
C LEU A 452 -0.46 -19.29 25.31
N ILE A 453 -0.89 -18.19 24.66
CA ILE A 453 -0.34 -16.85 24.95
C ILE A 453 -0.63 -16.43 26.40
N ILE A 454 -1.85 -16.67 26.89
CA ILE A 454 -2.25 -16.33 28.27
C ILE A 454 -1.48 -17.20 29.26
N VAL A 455 -1.43 -18.51 29.02
CA VAL A 455 -0.73 -19.47 29.87
C VAL A 455 0.77 -19.16 29.93
N ARG A 456 1.38 -18.72 28.81
CA ARG A 456 2.78 -18.29 28.75
C ARG A 456 3.10 -17.07 29.61
N GLU A 457 2.12 -16.25 29.97
CA GLU A 457 2.31 -15.09 30.86
C GLU A 457 2.31 -15.47 32.35
N VAL A 458 1.71 -16.62 32.71
CA VAL A 458 1.55 -17.04 34.11
C VAL A 458 2.48 -18.17 34.54
N ILE A 459 3.12 -18.85 33.58
CA ILE A 459 4.09 -19.90 33.86
C ILE A 459 5.44 -19.30 34.25
N GLY A 460 6.05 -19.84 35.31
CA GLY A 460 7.39 -19.46 35.77
C GLY A 460 8.51 -20.39 35.28
N GLU A 461 8.20 -21.62 34.86
CA GLU A 461 9.23 -22.59 34.46
C GLU A 461 9.78 -22.31 33.06
N ARG A 462 11.10 -22.06 32.98
CA ARG A 462 11.78 -21.70 31.73
C ARG A 462 11.61 -22.74 30.61
N ARG A 463 11.63 -24.03 30.95
CA ARG A 463 11.46 -25.11 29.96
C ARG A 463 10.08 -25.11 29.32
N GLU A 464 9.04 -24.89 30.11
CA GLU A 464 7.67 -24.79 29.62
C GLU A 464 7.47 -23.53 28.78
N ILE A 465 8.01 -22.38 29.20
CA ILE A 465 8.00 -21.14 28.41
C ILE A 465 8.63 -21.38 27.02
N GLU A 466 9.79 -22.02 26.96
CA GLU A 466 10.46 -22.33 25.69
C GLU A 466 9.65 -23.29 24.81
N ALA A 467 8.95 -24.27 25.40
CA ALA A 467 8.07 -25.18 24.68
C ALA A 467 6.85 -24.43 24.10
N ILE A 468 6.22 -23.57 24.89
CA ILE A 468 5.08 -22.76 24.46
C ILE A 468 5.52 -21.78 23.38
N ASP A 469 6.64 -21.08 23.54
CA ASP A 469 7.15 -20.13 22.54
C ASP A 469 7.43 -20.85 21.21
N LYS A 470 8.00 -22.06 21.23
CA LYS A 470 8.17 -22.90 20.02
C LYS A 470 6.83 -23.24 19.36
N LEU A 471 5.81 -23.64 20.13
CA LEU A 471 4.47 -23.93 19.60
C LEU A 471 3.81 -22.67 19.03
N ILE A 472 3.86 -21.54 19.75
CA ILE A 472 3.33 -20.25 19.31
C ILE A 472 3.98 -19.82 17.99
N VAL A 473 5.30 -19.93 17.85
CA VAL A 473 6.01 -19.56 16.62
C VAL A 473 5.56 -20.45 15.45
N LYS A 474 5.49 -21.77 15.65
CA LYS A 474 5.00 -22.72 14.62
C LYS A 474 3.55 -22.41 14.23
N MET A 475 2.65 -22.28 15.21
CA MET A 475 1.24 -21.96 14.98
C MET A 475 1.07 -20.63 14.25
N ARG A 476 1.78 -19.56 14.65
CA ARG A 476 1.76 -18.27 13.97
C ARG A 476 2.22 -18.39 12.52
N LYS A 477 3.28 -19.17 12.25
CA LYS A 477 3.78 -19.42 10.90
C LYS A 477 2.74 -20.09 10.02
N TYR A 478 2.01 -21.10 10.53
CA TYR A 478 0.95 -21.78 9.78
C TYR A 478 -0.31 -20.90 9.62
N LEU A 479 -0.78 -20.25 10.69
CA LEU A 479 -1.95 -19.36 10.65
C LEU A 479 -1.73 -18.13 9.76
N ALA A 480 -0.48 -17.67 9.61
CA ALA A 480 -0.16 -16.57 8.70
C ALA A 480 -0.38 -16.92 7.22
N ILE A 481 -0.33 -18.20 6.87
CA ILE A 481 -0.47 -18.67 5.48
C ILE A 481 -1.76 -19.47 5.23
N ALA A 482 -2.48 -19.90 6.27
CA ALA A 482 -3.68 -20.71 6.13
C ALA A 482 -4.91 -19.86 5.68
N PRO A 483 -5.59 -20.23 4.59
CA PRO A 483 -6.91 -19.66 4.27
C PRO A 483 -7.92 -19.93 5.39
N GLN A 484 -8.95 -19.08 5.51
CA GLN A 484 -9.95 -19.23 6.58
C GLN A 484 -10.67 -20.59 6.54
N ALA A 485 -10.97 -21.11 5.34
CA ALA A 485 -11.58 -22.42 5.18
C ALA A 485 -10.73 -23.55 5.76
N ALA A 486 -9.40 -23.51 5.57
CA ALA A 486 -8.49 -24.50 6.13
C ALA A 486 -8.40 -24.43 7.66
N VAL A 487 -8.54 -23.22 8.23
CA VAL A 487 -8.62 -23.03 9.68
C VAL A 487 -9.90 -23.65 10.24
N THR A 488 -11.02 -23.49 9.54
CA THR A 488 -12.31 -24.11 9.92
C THR A 488 -12.27 -25.63 9.80
N GLU A 489 -11.73 -26.18 8.71
CA GLU A 489 -11.55 -27.62 8.53
C GLU A 489 -10.66 -28.22 9.64
N LEU A 490 -9.54 -27.55 9.97
CA LEU A 490 -8.67 -27.95 11.06
C LEU A 490 -9.41 -27.93 12.41
N ALA A 491 -10.26 -26.93 12.66
CA ALA A 491 -11.08 -26.88 13.87
C ALA A 491 -12.03 -28.08 13.97
N GLU A 492 -12.68 -28.46 12.86
CA GLU A 492 -13.55 -29.64 12.80
C GLU A 492 -12.78 -30.94 13.06
N LYS A 493 -11.60 -31.11 12.46
CA LYS A 493 -10.74 -32.28 12.69
C LYS A 493 -10.28 -32.39 14.14
N LEU A 494 -9.88 -31.26 14.75
CA LEU A 494 -9.51 -31.20 16.18
C LEU A 494 -10.69 -31.54 17.08
N ARG A 495 -11.90 -31.06 16.74
CA ARG A 495 -13.14 -31.35 17.49
C ARG A 495 -13.50 -32.84 17.43
N GLN A 496 -13.30 -33.48 16.28
CA GLN A 496 -13.54 -34.91 16.07
C GLN A 496 -12.47 -35.82 16.70
N GLY A 497 -11.37 -35.27 17.22
CA GLY A 497 -10.27 -36.06 17.80
C GLY A 497 -9.57 -36.96 16.79
N LYS A 498 -9.64 -36.65 15.49
CA LYS A 498 -8.99 -37.45 14.44
C LYS A 498 -7.47 -37.47 14.63
N LYS A 499 -6.84 -38.62 14.35
CA LYS A 499 -5.39 -38.76 14.40
C LYS A 499 -4.76 -37.77 13.41
N PRO A 500 -3.77 -36.96 13.82
CA PRO A 500 -3.15 -35.99 12.92
C PRO A 500 -2.40 -36.70 11.79
N GLU A 501 -2.72 -36.37 10.55
CA GLU A 501 -2.09 -36.93 9.33
C GLU A 501 -1.01 -36.01 8.78
N THR A 502 -1.08 -34.71 9.11
CA THR A 502 -0.13 -33.69 8.63
C THR A 502 0.68 -33.06 9.77
N ASP A 503 1.86 -32.52 9.46
CA ASP A 503 2.67 -31.75 10.43
C ASP A 503 1.89 -30.59 11.07
N VAL A 504 0.99 -29.97 10.30
CA VAL A 504 0.12 -28.89 10.80
C VAL A 504 -0.83 -29.46 11.85
N GLU A 505 -1.58 -30.49 11.52
CA GLU A 505 -2.51 -31.14 12.46
C GLU A 505 -1.77 -31.65 13.70
N LYS A 506 -0.55 -32.18 13.55
CA LYS A 506 0.27 -32.61 14.68
C LYS A 506 0.61 -31.44 15.61
N VAL A 507 1.08 -30.32 15.07
CA VAL A 507 1.39 -29.12 15.87
C VAL A 507 0.15 -28.57 16.59
N PHE A 508 -1.00 -28.50 15.92
CA PHE A 508 -2.23 -27.98 16.54
C PHE A 508 -2.85 -28.96 17.55
N SER A 509 -2.73 -30.26 17.33
CA SER A 509 -3.15 -31.30 18.27
C SER A 509 -2.27 -31.29 19.53
N GLU A 510 -0.95 -31.22 19.36
CA GLU A 510 0.02 -31.06 20.46
C GLU A 510 -0.27 -29.77 21.25
N ALA A 511 -0.46 -28.65 20.55
CA ALA A 511 -0.82 -27.38 21.17
C ALA A 511 -2.14 -27.44 21.95
N LEU A 512 -3.17 -28.14 21.43
CA LEU A 512 -4.45 -28.31 22.10
C LEU A 512 -4.31 -29.14 23.38
N GLN A 513 -3.62 -30.28 23.31
CA GLN A 513 -3.39 -31.15 24.46
C GLN A 513 -2.60 -30.42 25.54
N TYR A 514 -1.53 -29.72 25.14
CA TYR A 514 -0.70 -28.97 26.06
C TYR A 514 -1.46 -27.80 26.69
N ALA A 515 -2.24 -27.05 25.90
CA ALA A 515 -3.10 -25.98 26.43
C ALA A 515 -4.16 -26.50 27.41
N ARG A 516 -4.80 -27.65 27.12
CA ARG A 516 -5.77 -28.28 28.03
C ARG A 516 -5.12 -28.68 29.35
N LYS A 517 -3.99 -29.39 29.29
CA LYS A 517 -3.23 -29.80 30.48
C LYS A 517 -2.92 -28.61 31.39
N LEU A 518 -2.34 -27.56 30.82
CA LEU A 518 -1.95 -26.38 31.59
C LEU A 518 -3.16 -25.56 32.08
N MET A 519 -4.24 -25.47 31.30
CA MET A 519 -5.44 -24.75 31.75
C MET A 519 -6.29 -25.54 32.74
N GLU A 520 -6.03 -26.83 32.95
CA GLU A 520 -6.67 -27.64 34.01
C GLU A 520 -5.99 -27.50 35.37
N ASP A 521 -4.70 -27.16 35.37
CA ASP A 521 -3.88 -26.95 36.58
C ASP A 521 -4.50 -25.86 37.49
N PRO A 522 -4.81 -26.18 38.77
CA PRO A 522 -5.39 -25.23 39.72
C PRO A 522 -4.53 -23.99 39.98
N GLU A 523 -3.21 -24.13 40.04
CA GLU A 523 -2.29 -23.01 40.28
C GLU A 523 -2.29 -22.06 39.08
N ILE A 524 -2.27 -22.60 37.87
CA ILE A 524 -2.35 -21.82 36.63
C ILE A 524 -3.70 -21.12 36.53
N LYS A 525 -4.82 -21.80 36.82
CA LYS A 525 -6.15 -21.17 36.84
C LYS A 525 -6.21 -19.97 37.78
N GLN A 526 -5.64 -20.11 38.98
CA GLN A 526 -5.59 -19.02 39.95
C GLN A 526 -4.76 -17.85 39.44
N LYS A 527 -3.56 -18.10 38.90
CA LYS A 527 -2.72 -17.04 38.29
C LYS A 527 -3.40 -16.37 37.10
N ILE A 528 -4.14 -17.11 36.27
CA ILE A 528 -4.94 -16.53 35.18
C ILE A 528 -6.02 -15.58 35.72
N ARG A 529 -6.67 -15.92 36.85
CA ARG A 529 -7.64 -15.04 37.52
C ARG A 529 -7.00 -13.76 38.07
N GLU A 530 -5.70 -13.71 38.26
CA GLU A 530 -4.97 -12.53 38.75
C GLU A 530 -4.47 -11.61 37.61
N LEU A 531 -4.53 -12.07 36.36
CA LEU A 531 -4.15 -11.26 35.21
C LEU A 531 -5.02 -10.00 35.08
N LYS A 532 -4.37 -8.87 34.82
CA LYS A 532 -5.03 -7.57 34.69
C LYS A 532 -5.62 -7.29 33.30
N GLU A 533 -5.27 -8.07 32.28
CA GLU A 533 -5.66 -7.83 30.87
C GLU A 533 -6.76 -8.76 30.34
N VAL A 534 -7.18 -9.71 31.16
CA VAL A 534 -8.08 -10.81 30.79
C VAL A 534 -9.09 -10.96 31.92
N ALA A 535 -10.35 -11.19 31.56
CA ALA A 535 -11.38 -11.51 32.55
C ALA A 535 -11.70 -13.00 32.52
N VAL A 536 -12.03 -13.54 33.69
CA VAL A 536 -12.44 -14.93 33.89
C VAL A 536 -13.82 -14.91 34.50
N ILE A 537 -14.75 -15.64 33.89
CA ILE A 537 -16.13 -15.76 34.40
C ILE A 537 -16.50 -17.23 34.53
N GLU A 538 -17.48 -17.53 35.38
CA GLU A 538 -18.08 -18.85 35.51
C GLU A 538 -19.55 -18.78 35.07
N GLU A 539 -19.94 -19.65 34.14
CA GLU A 539 -21.32 -19.79 33.67
C GLU A 539 -21.66 -21.27 33.54
N GLU A 540 -22.81 -21.70 34.08
CA GLU A 540 -23.27 -23.09 34.01
C GLU A 540 -22.22 -24.12 34.48
N GLY A 541 -21.43 -23.76 35.51
CA GLY A 541 -20.35 -24.60 36.04
C GLY A 541 -19.11 -24.73 35.15
N LYS A 542 -18.99 -23.89 34.11
CA LYS A 542 -17.83 -23.82 33.21
C LYS A 542 -17.10 -22.49 33.36
N MET A 543 -15.77 -22.55 33.42
CA MET A 543 -14.90 -21.37 33.44
C MET A 543 -14.62 -20.90 32.01
N PHE A 544 -14.90 -19.62 31.75
CA PHE A 544 -14.62 -18.96 30.47
C PHE A 544 -13.58 -17.87 30.64
N ILE A 545 -12.76 -17.71 29.61
CA ILE A 545 -11.78 -16.64 29.47
C ILE A 545 -12.30 -15.63 28.46
N LEU A 546 -12.29 -14.35 28.86
CA LEU A 546 -12.66 -13.21 28.05
C LEU A 546 -11.41 -12.42 27.67
N VAL A 547 -11.22 -12.18 26.37
CA VAL A 547 -10.06 -11.44 25.85
C VAL A 547 -10.55 -10.25 25.01
N PRO A 548 -10.05 -9.02 25.22
CA PRO A 548 -10.51 -7.86 24.47
C PRO A 548 -10.20 -7.97 22.97
N ASP A 549 -11.19 -7.65 22.14
CA ASP A 549 -11.12 -7.60 20.68
C ASP A 549 -10.94 -6.16 20.18
N VAL A 550 -9.68 -5.71 20.23
CA VAL A 550 -9.24 -4.38 19.82
C VAL A 550 -9.53 -4.11 18.34
N MET A 551 -9.49 -5.14 17.48
CA MET A 551 -9.71 -4.96 16.04
C MET A 551 -11.16 -4.69 15.70
N THR A 552 -12.08 -5.35 16.38
CA THR A 552 -13.50 -5.02 16.30
C THR A 552 -13.75 -3.61 16.81
N TYR A 553 -13.16 -3.22 17.95
CA TYR A 553 -13.29 -1.86 18.49
C TYR A 553 -12.82 -0.79 17.49
N ILE A 554 -11.60 -0.92 16.94
CA ILE A 554 -11.04 0.04 15.99
C ILE A 554 -11.89 0.14 14.71
N GLN A 555 -12.37 -0.99 14.18
CA GLN A 555 -13.21 -0.97 12.97
C GLN A 555 -14.60 -0.36 13.21
N ALA A 556 -15.21 -0.66 14.36
CA ALA A 556 -16.52 -0.19 14.74
C ALA A 556 -16.51 1.30 15.08
N SER A 557 -15.59 1.74 15.95
CA SER A 557 -15.38 3.16 16.26
C SER A 557 -15.01 3.95 15.00
N GLY A 558 -14.14 3.39 14.13
CA GLY A 558 -13.78 3.95 12.82
C GLY A 558 -14.94 4.15 11.84
N ARG A 559 -16.18 3.75 12.16
CA ARG A 559 -17.37 4.13 11.39
C ARG A 559 -17.80 5.58 11.65
N THR A 560 -17.39 6.14 12.77
CA THR A 560 -17.71 7.52 13.19
C THR A 560 -16.74 8.55 12.63
N SER A 561 -15.59 8.14 12.11
CA SER A 561 -14.57 9.04 11.56
C SER A 561 -14.10 8.52 10.21
N ARG A 562 -14.19 9.34 9.17
CA ARG A 562 -13.79 9.00 7.81
C ARG A 562 -13.07 10.15 7.13
N MET A 563 -12.15 9.81 6.22
CA MET A 563 -11.63 10.79 5.29
C MET A 563 -12.77 11.30 4.41
N PHE A 564 -12.84 12.60 4.24
CA PHE A 564 -13.76 13.28 3.35
C PHE A 564 -13.06 14.52 2.78
N VAL A 565 -13.74 15.22 1.86
CA VAL A 565 -13.14 16.31 1.10
C VAL A 565 -12.61 17.43 2.02
N GLY A 566 -13.14 17.61 3.24
CA GLY A 566 -12.61 18.58 4.21
C GLY A 566 -11.46 18.10 5.13
N GLY A 567 -11.03 16.84 5.04
CA GLY A 567 -10.06 16.23 5.96
C GLY A 567 -10.57 14.92 6.56
N ILE A 568 -10.37 14.70 7.85
CA ILE A 568 -10.92 13.55 8.58
C ILE A 568 -12.08 14.06 9.44
N THR A 569 -13.26 13.44 9.33
CA THR A 569 -14.38 13.81 10.20
C THR A 569 -14.07 13.46 11.64
N LYS A 570 -14.36 14.35 12.57
CA LYS A 570 -14.37 14.04 14.00
C LYS A 570 -15.48 13.03 14.30
N GLY A 571 -15.24 12.19 15.30
CA GLY A 571 -16.19 11.23 15.81
C GLY A 571 -15.99 10.98 17.30
N LEU A 572 -17.00 10.40 17.94
CA LEU A 572 -16.97 10.06 19.36
C LEU A 572 -17.21 8.56 19.53
N SER A 573 -16.41 7.93 20.38
CA SER A 573 -16.56 6.53 20.77
C SER A 573 -16.71 6.47 22.28
N VAL A 574 -17.77 5.83 22.78
CA VAL A 574 -18.05 5.67 24.21
C VAL A 574 -18.08 4.20 24.55
N VAL A 575 -17.21 3.77 25.46
CA VAL A 575 -17.19 2.40 25.99
C VAL A 575 -17.76 2.38 27.40
N ILE A 576 -18.87 1.68 27.61
CA ILE A 576 -19.38 1.42 28.95
C ILE A 576 -18.54 0.28 29.53
N ILE A 577 -17.88 0.53 30.65
CA ILE A 577 -17.02 -0.45 31.31
C ILE A 577 -17.91 -1.45 32.03
N ASP A 578 -18.02 -2.65 31.47
CA ASP A 578 -18.67 -3.78 32.13
C ASP A 578 -17.68 -4.71 32.83
N ASP A 579 -16.38 -4.58 32.54
CA ASP A 579 -15.29 -5.26 33.25
C ASP A 579 -14.00 -4.41 33.19
N GLU A 580 -13.44 -4.07 34.35
CA GLU A 580 -12.24 -3.22 34.49
C GLU A 580 -10.97 -3.85 33.90
N ARG A 581 -10.84 -5.18 33.96
CA ARG A 581 -9.66 -5.90 33.42
C ARG A 581 -9.69 -5.91 31.90
N LEU A 582 -10.87 -6.15 31.32
CA LEU A 582 -11.05 -6.07 29.87
C LEU A 582 -10.84 -4.64 29.36
N PHE A 583 -11.27 -3.63 30.11
CA PHE A 583 -11.02 -2.23 29.75
C PHE A 583 -9.53 -1.89 29.78
N PHE A 584 -8.81 -2.32 30.82
CA PHE A 584 -7.36 -2.16 30.90
C PHE A 584 -6.65 -2.84 29.71
N GLY A 585 -7.01 -4.10 29.42
CA GLY A 585 -6.47 -4.84 28.28
C GLY A 585 -6.79 -4.21 26.93
N LEU A 586 -8.00 -3.69 26.73
CA LEU A 586 -8.40 -2.94 25.54
C LEU A 586 -7.54 -1.67 25.40
N SER A 587 -7.46 -0.86 26.45
CA SER A 587 -6.74 0.42 26.47
C SER A 587 -5.25 0.25 26.17
N ARG A 588 -4.61 -0.72 26.83
CA ARG A 588 -3.19 -1.03 26.60
C ARG A 588 -2.96 -1.42 25.15
N ARG A 589 -3.69 -2.41 24.63
CA ARG A 589 -3.51 -2.90 23.25
C ARG A 589 -3.90 -1.88 22.19
N LEU A 590 -4.87 -1.01 22.46
CA LEU A 590 -5.23 0.11 21.59
C LEU A 590 -4.05 1.06 21.43
N LYS A 591 -3.40 1.47 22.53
CA LYS A 591 -2.20 2.33 22.51
C LYS A 591 -1.03 1.73 21.71
N TRP A 592 -0.82 0.41 21.79
CA TRP A 592 0.19 -0.27 20.96
C TRP A 592 -0.16 -0.31 19.47
N THR A 593 -1.45 -0.23 19.14
CA THR A 593 -1.93 -0.29 17.75
C THR A 593 -2.04 1.11 17.13
N ILE A 594 -2.45 2.09 17.93
CA ILE A 594 -2.62 3.49 17.58
C ILE A 594 -1.98 4.29 18.72
N GLU A 595 -0.76 4.78 18.47
CA GLU A 595 0.11 5.41 19.49
C GLU A 595 -0.56 6.61 20.19
N GLU A 596 -1.36 7.37 19.44
CA GLU A 596 -2.08 8.56 19.91
C GLU A 596 -3.41 8.24 20.62
N ALA A 597 -3.89 7.00 20.57
CA ALA A 597 -5.20 6.66 21.13
C ALA A 597 -5.15 6.57 22.66
N VAL A 598 -5.89 7.45 23.31
CA VAL A 598 -6.05 7.50 24.78
C VAL A 598 -7.52 7.60 25.11
N PHE A 599 -7.95 6.79 26.08
CA PHE A 599 -9.32 6.85 26.61
C PHE A 599 -9.46 8.00 27.60
N THR A 600 -10.50 8.80 27.42
CA THR A 600 -10.87 9.94 28.27
C THR A 600 -12.15 9.63 29.04
N ASP A 601 -12.33 10.20 30.23
CA ASP A 601 -13.59 10.02 30.96
C ASP A 601 -14.71 10.79 30.24
N PHE A 602 -15.76 10.09 29.83
CA PHE A 602 -16.87 10.68 29.08
C PHE A 602 -17.59 11.79 29.87
N ASP A 603 -17.75 11.61 31.19
CA ASP A 603 -18.44 12.61 32.03
C ASP A 603 -17.59 13.89 32.20
N SER A 604 -16.28 13.85 31.87
CA SER A 604 -15.38 15.01 31.89
C SER A 604 -15.34 15.80 30.57
N LEU A 605 -16.02 15.32 29.52
CA LEU A 605 -15.96 15.92 28.19
C LEU A 605 -16.87 17.15 28.06
N GLU A 606 -16.40 18.19 27.36
CA GLU A 606 -17.23 19.29 26.87
C GLU A 606 -18.10 18.83 25.69
N LEU A 607 -19.15 18.04 25.97
CA LEU A 607 -19.98 17.39 24.96
C LEU A 607 -20.60 18.36 23.95
N SER A 608 -21.04 19.54 24.39
CA SER A 608 -21.64 20.55 23.50
C SER A 608 -20.69 20.96 22.38
N LYS A 609 -19.45 21.32 22.74
CA LYS A 609 -18.40 21.72 21.80
C LYS A 609 -17.99 20.58 20.88
N ILE A 610 -17.82 19.36 21.43
CA ILE A 610 -17.46 18.17 20.64
C ILE A 610 -18.55 17.86 19.62
N LEU A 611 -19.82 17.89 20.04
CA LEU A 611 -20.95 17.61 19.14
C LEU A 611 -21.11 18.70 18.08
N GLU A 612 -20.90 19.97 18.42
CA GLU A 612 -20.91 21.08 17.46
C GLU A 612 -19.84 20.88 16.36
N GLU A 613 -18.62 20.50 16.73
CA GLU A 613 -17.57 20.20 15.76
C GLU A 613 -17.91 18.99 14.88
N ILE A 614 -18.45 17.92 15.50
CA ILE A 614 -18.88 16.72 14.76
C ILE A 614 -20.00 17.08 13.78
N ASP A 615 -20.98 17.87 14.20
CA ASP A 615 -22.13 18.28 13.39
C ASP A 615 -21.72 19.18 12.23
N LYS A 616 -20.82 20.14 12.48
CA LYS A 616 -20.22 20.97 11.44
C LYS A 616 -19.52 20.11 10.38
N ASP A 617 -18.80 19.07 10.79
CA ASP A 617 -18.20 18.11 9.86
C ASP A 617 -19.28 17.36 9.06
N ARG A 618 -20.38 16.91 9.68
CA ARG A 618 -21.47 16.19 8.98
C ARG A 618 -22.19 17.08 7.98
N GLU A 619 -22.48 18.31 8.36
CA GLU A 619 -23.09 19.32 7.49
C GLU A 619 -22.20 19.62 6.29
N LEU A 620 -20.89 19.78 6.50
CA LEU A 620 -19.94 19.98 5.43
C LEU A 620 -19.88 18.77 4.49
N VAL A 621 -19.80 17.54 5.03
CA VAL A 621 -19.83 16.31 4.22
C VAL A 621 -21.12 16.26 3.37
N LYS A 622 -22.26 16.58 3.97
CA LYS A 622 -23.55 16.60 3.28
C LYS A 622 -23.61 17.67 2.19
N ALA A 623 -23.18 18.90 2.48
CA ALA A 623 -23.17 20.01 1.54
C ALA A 623 -22.24 19.75 0.35
N VAL A 624 -21.08 19.15 0.59
CA VAL A 624 -20.15 18.71 -0.47
C VAL A 624 -20.78 17.61 -1.32
N ARG A 625 -21.42 16.61 -0.68
CA ARG A 625 -22.08 15.51 -1.40
C ARG A 625 -23.27 15.99 -2.25
N GLU A 626 -23.99 17.02 -1.80
CA GLU A 626 -25.07 17.68 -2.53
C GLU A 626 -24.57 18.66 -3.60
N GLY A 627 -23.25 18.88 -3.70
CA GLY A 627 -22.65 19.80 -4.67
C GLY A 627 -22.84 21.28 -4.34
N LYS A 628 -23.27 21.62 -3.13
CA LYS A 628 -23.50 23.00 -2.66
C LYS A 628 -22.21 23.73 -2.30
N VAL A 629 -21.16 22.99 -1.96
CA VAL A 629 -19.85 23.54 -1.55
C VAL A 629 -18.75 22.87 -2.36
N LYS A 630 -17.92 23.68 -3.01
CA LYS A 630 -16.64 23.25 -3.61
C LYS A 630 -15.54 23.48 -2.59
N VAL A 631 -14.78 22.45 -2.23
CA VAL A 631 -13.67 22.57 -1.28
C VAL A 631 -12.37 22.35 -2.04
N GLU A 632 -11.70 23.43 -2.44
CA GLU A 632 -10.44 23.36 -3.19
C GLU A 632 -9.26 22.88 -2.33
N LYS A 633 -9.25 23.25 -1.03
CA LYS A 633 -8.20 22.89 -0.05
C LYS A 633 -8.17 21.40 0.32
N ALA A 634 -9.16 20.63 -0.12
CA ALA A 634 -9.29 19.18 0.09
C ALA A 634 -8.11 18.37 -0.42
N ARG A 635 -7.57 18.78 -1.57
CA ARG A 635 -6.49 18.07 -2.27
C ARG A 635 -5.22 17.98 -1.45
N GLU A 636 -5.02 18.89 -0.50
CA GLU A 636 -3.75 19.01 0.21
C GLU A 636 -3.63 18.13 1.45
N TRP A 637 -4.75 17.63 1.98
CA TRP A 637 -4.78 16.82 3.21
C TRP A 637 -4.14 15.44 3.07
N PHE A 638 -4.14 14.89 1.86
CA PHE A 638 -3.53 13.59 1.58
C PHE A 638 -2.68 13.68 0.31
N ARG A 639 -1.35 13.81 0.49
CA ARG A 639 -0.42 13.99 -0.62
C ARG A 639 0.23 12.67 -1.00
N THR A 640 0.48 12.48 -2.29
CA THR A 640 1.26 11.34 -2.77
C THR A 640 2.72 11.74 -2.88
N VAL A 641 3.60 10.96 -2.25
CA VAL A 641 5.02 11.28 -2.11
C VAL A 641 5.86 10.11 -2.59
N LEU A 642 6.82 10.37 -3.49
CA LEU A 642 7.88 9.42 -3.84
C LEU A 642 9.14 9.79 -3.09
N LEU A 643 9.56 8.95 -2.14
CA LEU A 643 10.85 9.06 -1.46
C LEU A 643 11.87 8.14 -2.15
N VAL A 644 12.90 8.75 -2.74
CA VAL A 644 14.01 8.04 -3.37
C VAL A 644 15.21 8.07 -2.44
N VAL A 645 15.70 6.89 -2.05
CA VAL A 645 16.91 6.75 -1.21
C VAL A 645 18.03 6.04 -1.97
N GLU A 646 19.26 6.06 -1.47
CA GLU A 646 20.40 5.43 -2.14
C GLU A 646 20.39 3.90 -2.02
N SER A 647 20.02 3.35 -0.85
CA SER A 647 20.18 1.92 -0.56
C SER A 647 18.86 1.16 -0.39
N PRO A 648 18.72 -0.08 -0.92
CA PRO A 648 17.52 -0.91 -0.75
C PRO A 648 17.20 -1.25 0.71
N ASN A 649 18.24 -1.35 1.56
CA ASN A 649 18.06 -1.61 2.98
C ASN A 649 17.38 -0.42 3.66
N LYS A 650 17.84 0.81 3.41
CA LYS A 650 17.22 2.03 3.93
C LYS A 650 15.76 2.14 3.48
N ALA A 651 15.45 1.90 2.20
CA ALA A 651 14.09 1.89 1.69
C ALA A 651 13.17 0.92 2.44
N ARG A 652 13.64 -0.32 2.65
CA ARG A 652 12.90 -1.35 3.38
C ARG A 652 12.72 -1.01 4.85
N THR A 653 13.74 -0.49 5.51
CA THR A 653 13.70 -0.11 6.92
C THR A 653 12.70 1.02 7.15
N ILE A 654 12.76 2.09 6.35
CA ILE A 654 11.81 3.21 6.43
C ILE A 654 10.38 2.71 6.22
N ALA A 655 10.16 1.90 5.19
CA ALA A 655 8.83 1.38 4.90
C ALA A 655 8.24 0.57 6.08
N ASN A 656 9.08 -0.17 6.80
CA ASN A 656 8.65 -1.00 7.93
C ASN A 656 8.30 -0.20 9.19
N PHE A 657 8.78 1.05 9.34
CA PHE A 657 8.40 1.91 10.48
C PHE A 657 6.92 2.24 10.51
N PHE A 658 6.32 2.35 9.33
CA PHE A 658 4.91 2.70 9.16
C PHE A 658 4.03 1.47 8.96
N GLY A 659 4.52 0.27 9.32
CA GLY A 659 3.83 -1.01 9.20
C GLY A 659 4.31 -1.84 8.02
N LYS A 660 3.54 -2.85 7.60
CA LYS A 660 3.95 -3.73 6.49
C LYS A 660 3.56 -3.11 5.14
N PRO A 661 4.52 -2.75 4.28
CA PRO A 661 4.25 -2.10 3.00
C PRO A 661 3.65 -3.04 1.96
N THR A 662 2.87 -2.45 1.06
CA THR A 662 2.57 -3.03 -0.24
C THR A 662 3.82 -2.95 -1.11
N ILE A 663 4.12 -3.99 -1.88
CA ILE A 663 5.29 -3.97 -2.77
C ILE A 663 4.81 -4.07 -4.22
N ARG A 664 5.16 -3.07 -5.05
CA ARG A 664 5.12 -3.21 -6.51
C ARG A 664 6.53 -3.49 -7.03
N ARG A 665 6.62 -4.21 -8.16
CA ARG A 665 7.90 -4.61 -8.74
C ARG A 665 7.94 -4.44 -10.23
N ARG A 666 9.15 -4.18 -10.73
CA ARG A 666 9.50 -4.27 -12.14
C ARG A 666 10.87 -4.93 -12.24
N GLY A 667 10.88 -6.21 -12.63
CA GLY A 667 12.07 -7.05 -12.48
C GLY A 667 12.53 -7.11 -11.02
N ASP A 668 13.79 -6.76 -10.77
CA ASP A 668 14.38 -6.72 -9.43
C ASP A 668 14.12 -5.43 -8.65
N LEU A 669 13.60 -4.40 -9.33
CA LEU A 669 13.30 -3.10 -8.73
C LEU A 669 12.03 -3.18 -7.91
N LYS A 670 12.06 -2.54 -6.72
CA LYS A 670 10.96 -2.57 -5.76
C LYS A 670 10.58 -1.15 -5.38
N VAL A 671 9.27 -0.93 -5.28
CA VAL A 671 8.72 0.24 -4.61
C VAL A 671 7.82 -0.23 -3.48
N TYR A 672 8.06 0.33 -2.30
CA TYR A 672 7.31 0.06 -1.08
C TYR A 672 6.26 1.15 -0.91
N GLU A 673 4.98 0.81 -0.90
CA GLU A 673 3.90 1.76 -0.71
C GLU A 673 3.31 1.61 0.68
N ILE A 674 3.26 2.71 1.42
CA ILE A 674 2.78 2.78 2.78
C ILE A 674 2.02 4.08 3.03
N THR A 675 1.08 4.08 3.97
CA THR A 675 0.38 5.29 4.40
C THR A 675 0.96 5.72 5.75
N THR A 676 1.15 7.03 5.93
CA THR A 676 1.69 7.66 7.16
C THR A 676 0.67 8.56 7.85
N GLY A 677 -0.60 8.49 7.44
CA GLY A 677 -1.60 9.48 7.82
C GLY A 677 -1.85 10.47 6.70
N LYS A 678 -0.94 11.45 6.62
CA LYS A 678 -0.98 12.58 5.68
C LYS A 678 -0.43 12.24 4.29
N TYR A 679 0.43 11.22 4.20
CA TYR A 679 1.09 10.87 2.94
C TYR A 679 0.80 9.43 2.52
N LEU A 680 0.51 9.26 1.22
CA LEU A 680 0.77 7.99 0.54
C LEU A 680 2.23 8.00 0.11
N LEU A 681 3.07 7.34 0.89
CA LEU A 681 4.51 7.30 0.70
C LEU A 681 4.90 6.09 -0.17
N MET A 682 5.56 6.37 -1.28
CA MET A 682 6.21 5.39 -2.13
C MET A 682 7.70 5.48 -1.94
N ILE A 683 8.34 4.41 -1.47
CA ILE A 683 9.76 4.41 -1.15
C ILE A 683 10.47 3.47 -2.12
N THR A 684 11.48 3.97 -2.81
CA THR A 684 12.32 3.16 -3.70
C THR A 684 13.79 3.52 -3.52
N ALA A 685 14.67 2.68 -4.04
CA ALA A 685 16.11 2.85 -3.92
C ALA A 685 16.79 2.82 -5.27
N THR A 686 17.82 3.65 -5.45
CA THR A 686 18.66 3.64 -6.65
C THR A 686 19.67 2.49 -6.67
N GLY A 687 20.06 1.97 -5.50
CA GLY A 687 21.11 0.97 -5.39
C GLY A 687 22.52 1.56 -5.42
N GLY A 688 22.66 2.85 -5.08
CA GLY A 688 23.91 3.62 -5.14
C GLY A 688 23.89 4.70 -6.23
N HIS A 689 25.06 5.00 -6.78
CA HIS A 689 25.23 5.92 -7.91
C HIS A 689 24.50 5.38 -9.15
N VAL A 690 23.86 6.29 -9.89
CA VAL A 690 23.26 6.00 -11.20
C VAL A 690 24.21 6.41 -12.32
N PHE A 691 24.91 7.52 -12.14
CA PHE A 691 25.83 8.07 -13.13
C PHE A 691 27.26 8.11 -12.58
N ASP A 692 28.23 8.01 -13.49
CA ASP A 692 29.63 8.32 -13.21
C ASP A 692 30.26 8.97 -14.45
N LEU A 693 31.42 9.61 -14.27
CA LEU A 693 32.14 10.26 -15.35
C LEU A 693 32.43 9.25 -16.47
N ALA A 694 32.04 9.59 -17.69
CA ALA A 694 32.51 8.93 -18.90
C ALA A 694 34.04 8.99 -18.96
N VAL A 695 34.64 8.14 -19.79
CA VAL A 695 36.11 8.05 -19.92
C VAL A 695 36.56 8.71 -21.23
N THR A 696 35.78 8.58 -22.30
CA THR A 696 36.19 9.00 -23.65
C THR A 696 36.07 10.49 -23.99
N PRO A 697 35.06 11.26 -23.52
CA PRO A 697 34.89 12.66 -23.94
C PRO A 697 35.95 13.60 -23.36
N GLY A 698 36.43 14.55 -24.16
CA GLY A 698 37.37 15.60 -23.73
C GLY A 698 38.60 15.03 -23.01
N PHE A 699 39.03 15.72 -21.95
CA PHE A 699 40.13 15.26 -21.10
C PHE A 699 39.61 14.31 -20.00
N HIS A 700 39.71 13.01 -20.26
CA HIS A 700 39.33 11.90 -19.36
C HIS A 700 37.89 11.95 -18.83
N GLY A 701 36.96 12.44 -19.66
CA GLY A 701 35.53 12.56 -19.34
C GLY A 701 35.03 13.99 -19.11
N VAL A 702 35.88 15.00 -19.32
CA VAL A 702 35.56 16.41 -19.04
C VAL A 702 35.93 17.25 -20.25
N TYR A 703 34.96 17.98 -20.81
CA TYR A 703 35.27 19.01 -21.79
C TYR A 703 35.95 20.18 -21.09
N VAL A 704 37.07 20.63 -21.64
CA VAL A 704 37.82 21.77 -21.12
C VAL A 704 37.44 23.04 -21.89
N PRO A 705 37.58 24.24 -21.30
CA PRO A 705 37.30 25.49 -22.00
C PRO A 705 37.97 25.57 -23.38
N GLY A 706 37.19 25.92 -24.41
CA GLY A 706 37.65 25.99 -25.80
C GLY A 706 37.49 24.71 -26.61
N GLU A 707 37.23 23.55 -25.99
CA GLU A 707 36.78 22.35 -26.69
C GLU A 707 35.27 22.34 -26.84
N HIS A 708 34.73 21.78 -27.93
CA HIS A 708 33.29 21.56 -28.11
C HIS A 708 32.38 22.79 -27.86
N TYR A 709 32.91 24.01 -28.06
CA TYR A 709 32.22 25.28 -27.81
C TYR A 709 31.73 25.46 -26.35
N VAL A 710 32.43 24.88 -25.38
CA VAL A 710 32.18 25.15 -23.95
C VAL A 710 33.17 26.16 -23.39
N ASP A 711 32.69 27.11 -22.59
CA ASP A 711 33.51 28.14 -21.94
C ASP A 711 33.97 27.74 -20.53
N THR A 712 33.54 26.56 -20.07
CA THR A 712 33.79 26.06 -18.70
C THR A 712 34.20 24.58 -18.72
N TYR A 713 34.79 24.10 -17.63
CA TYR A 713 34.99 22.66 -17.44
C TYR A 713 33.64 21.96 -17.29
N LEU A 714 33.29 21.11 -18.25
CA LEU A 714 31.98 20.46 -18.30
C LEU A 714 32.12 18.93 -18.29
N PRO A 715 31.84 18.28 -17.15
CA PRO A 715 31.91 16.84 -17.05
C PRO A 715 30.80 16.14 -17.85
N VAL A 716 31.15 15.02 -18.49
CA VAL A 716 30.21 14.16 -19.20
C VAL A 716 29.99 12.89 -18.38
N TYR A 717 28.72 12.61 -18.07
CA TYR A 717 28.28 11.48 -17.28
C TYR A 717 27.58 10.42 -18.14
N ASP A 718 27.84 9.16 -17.84
CA ASP A 718 27.19 8.00 -18.43
C ASP A 718 26.61 7.11 -17.33
N THR A 719 25.64 6.25 -17.67
CA THR A 719 25.02 5.36 -16.70
C THR A 719 25.99 4.26 -16.27
N ILE A 720 26.00 3.96 -14.98
CA ILE A 720 26.82 2.88 -14.44
C ILE A 720 26.23 1.53 -14.88
N LYS A 721 27.10 0.68 -15.40
CA LYS A 721 26.80 -0.68 -15.85
C LYS A 721 27.61 -1.66 -15.01
N LYS A 722 26.98 -2.76 -14.56
CA LYS A 722 27.63 -3.81 -13.77
C LYS A 722 27.42 -5.17 -14.42
N CYS A 723 28.51 -5.87 -14.71
CA CYS A 723 28.45 -7.26 -15.15
C CYS A 723 28.05 -8.16 -13.97
N LEU A 724 26.99 -8.95 -14.13
CA LEU A 724 26.50 -9.85 -13.09
C LEU A 724 27.32 -11.13 -12.96
N ASP A 725 28.09 -11.49 -13.99
CA ASP A 725 28.93 -12.71 -13.98
C ASP A 725 30.31 -12.47 -13.34
N CYS A 726 30.97 -11.34 -13.62
CA CYS A 726 32.32 -11.03 -13.11
C CYS A 726 32.38 -9.83 -12.15
N GLY A 727 31.26 -9.15 -11.93
CA GLY A 727 31.16 -8.00 -11.01
C GLY A 727 31.75 -6.69 -11.51
N TYR A 728 32.41 -6.65 -12.68
CA TYR A 728 33.07 -5.46 -13.21
C TYR A 728 32.06 -4.32 -13.47
N GLN A 729 32.41 -3.11 -13.02
CA GLN A 729 31.64 -1.89 -13.22
C GLN A 729 32.31 -1.00 -14.27
N PHE A 730 31.51 -0.42 -15.15
CA PHE A 730 31.98 0.44 -16.23
C PHE A 730 30.89 1.42 -16.67
N THR A 731 31.28 2.49 -17.34
CA THR A 731 30.37 3.52 -17.86
C THR A 731 30.12 3.36 -19.36
N GLU A 732 31.13 2.98 -20.14
CA GLU A 732 31.03 2.95 -21.60
C GLU A 732 31.20 1.54 -22.18
N TYR A 733 30.39 1.22 -23.19
CA TYR A 733 30.59 0.04 -24.01
C TYR A 733 31.75 0.24 -24.98
N VAL A 734 32.54 -0.80 -25.20
CA VAL A 734 33.59 -0.80 -26.23
C VAL A 734 32.90 -0.83 -27.59
N LYS A 735 33.04 0.25 -28.39
CA LYS A 735 32.34 0.44 -29.67
C LYS A 735 32.43 -0.80 -30.58
N GLU A 736 33.61 -1.38 -30.70
CA GLU A 736 33.89 -2.56 -31.55
C GLU A 736 33.25 -3.86 -31.06
N LYS A 737 33.03 -4.01 -29.74
CA LYS A 737 32.51 -5.25 -29.14
C LYS A 737 31.01 -5.23 -28.89
N GLY A 738 30.36 -4.08 -29.12
CA GLY A 738 28.93 -3.90 -28.87
C GLY A 738 28.57 -3.92 -27.37
N ARG A 739 27.34 -4.31 -27.05
CA ARG A 739 26.79 -4.32 -25.67
C ARG A 739 27.25 -5.54 -24.87
N VAL A 740 28.55 -5.65 -24.61
CA VAL A 740 29.16 -6.72 -23.80
C VAL A 740 30.02 -6.14 -22.68
N CYS A 741 30.26 -6.94 -21.65
CA CYS A 741 31.20 -6.61 -20.58
C CYS A 741 32.61 -6.44 -21.18
N PRO A 742 33.27 -5.30 -20.96
CA PRO A 742 34.62 -5.06 -21.50
C PRO A 742 35.68 -6.00 -20.93
N LYS A 743 35.42 -6.58 -19.75
CA LYS A 743 36.35 -7.48 -19.05
C LYS A 743 36.19 -8.95 -19.44
N CYS A 744 34.97 -9.49 -19.45
CA CYS A 744 34.72 -10.92 -19.67
C CYS A 744 33.88 -11.24 -20.91
N GLY A 745 33.41 -10.25 -21.68
CA GLY A 745 32.59 -10.46 -22.87
C GLY A 745 31.13 -10.89 -22.61
N SER A 746 30.73 -11.04 -21.35
CA SER A 746 29.35 -11.41 -21.00
C SER A 746 28.33 -10.34 -21.42
N ARG A 747 27.13 -10.78 -21.81
CA ARG A 747 25.94 -9.93 -22.05
C ARG A 747 25.07 -9.74 -20.82
N ASN A 748 25.35 -10.44 -19.72
CA ASN A 748 24.59 -10.37 -18.48
C ASN A 748 24.98 -9.10 -17.69
N ILE A 749 24.43 -7.96 -18.11
CA ILE A 749 24.82 -6.63 -17.64
C ILE A 749 23.58 -5.94 -17.08
N ARG A 750 23.70 -5.45 -15.85
CA ARG A 750 22.71 -4.57 -15.25
C ARG A 750 23.08 -3.11 -15.51
N ASP A 751 22.20 -2.39 -16.17
CA ASP A 751 22.34 -0.95 -16.41
C ASP A 751 21.49 -0.16 -15.40
N SER A 752 22.10 0.81 -14.74
CA SER A 752 21.41 1.73 -13.84
C SER A 752 20.33 2.59 -14.54
N LEU A 753 20.38 2.71 -15.88
CA LEU A 753 19.35 3.34 -16.69
C LEU A 753 17.96 2.70 -16.46
N GLU A 754 17.90 1.37 -16.29
CA GLU A 754 16.64 0.67 -16.00
C GLU A 754 16.03 1.11 -14.66
N THR A 755 16.91 1.39 -13.69
CA THR A 755 16.54 1.89 -12.36
C THR A 755 16.03 3.32 -12.47
N LEU A 756 16.76 4.18 -13.19
CA LEU A 756 16.35 5.56 -13.41
C LEU A 756 15.00 5.66 -14.11
N ASN A 757 14.79 4.89 -15.18
CA ASN A 757 13.52 4.88 -15.91
C ASN A 757 12.36 4.38 -15.04
N PHE A 758 12.61 3.48 -14.09
CA PHE A 758 11.57 3.05 -13.14
C PHE A 758 11.17 4.19 -12.22
N ILE A 759 12.15 4.92 -11.70
CA ILE A 759 11.91 6.04 -10.79
C ILE A 759 11.24 7.20 -11.53
N LYS A 760 11.58 7.45 -12.81
CA LYS A 760 10.88 8.41 -13.68
C LYS A 760 9.39 8.08 -13.79
N GLU A 761 9.05 6.82 -14.06
CA GLU A 761 7.64 6.39 -14.13
C GLU A 761 6.89 6.58 -12.81
N LEU A 762 7.55 6.35 -11.67
CA LEU A 762 7.00 6.59 -10.33
C LEU A 762 6.84 8.10 -10.04
N ALA A 763 7.77 8.94 -10.51
CA ALA A 763 7.73 10.38 -10.34
C ALA A 763 6.50 10.98 -11.04
N GLU A 764 6.15 10.49 -12.23
CA GLU A 764 4.95 10.89 -12.96
C GLU A 764 3.65 10.57 -12.20
N GLU A 765 3.67 9.56 -11.32
CA GLU A 765 2.51 9.12 -10.54
C GLU A 765 2.19 10.03 -9.35
N VAL A 766 3.17 10.76 -8.81
CA VAL A 766 3.06 11.49 -7.53
C VAL A 766 2.91 13.00 -7.68
N ASP A 767 2.57 13.65 -6.58
CA ASP A 767 2.55 15.11 -6.47
C ASP A 767 3.89 15.67 -5.99
N LEU A 768 4.59 14.94 -5.12
CA LEU A 768 5.87 15.35 -4.55
C LEU A 768 6.91 14.24 -4.66
N VAL A 769 8.05 14.56 -5.24
CA VAL A 769 9.25 13.72 -5.21
C VAL A 769 10.21 14.28 -4.16
N LEU A 770 10.63 13.42 -3.24
CA LEU A 770 11.64 13.71 -2.24
C LEU A 770 12.85 12.81 -2.48
N VAL A 771 14.02 13.43 -2.55
CA VAL A 771 15.29 12.70 -2.62
C VAL A 771 15.91 12.70 -1.23
N GLY A 772 16.05 11.52 -0.63
CA GLY A 772 16.49 11.28 0.74
C GLY A 772 17.80 10.50 0.81
N THR A 773 18.83 11.00 0.12
CA THR A 773 20.20 10.46 0.15
C THR A 773 20.93 10.88 1.43
N ASP A 774 22.10 10.30 1.70
CA ASP A 774 22.91 10.65 2.88
C ASP A 774 23.25 12.16 2.92
N PRO A 775 23.29 12.78 4.12
CA PRO A 775 23.51 14.21 4.28
C PRO A 775 25.00 14.59 4.18
N ASP A 776 25.66 14.22 3.09
CA ASP A 776 27.05 14.56 2.77
C ASP A 776 27.20 15.02 1.30
N THR A 777 28.42 15.40 0.89
CA THR A 777 28.67 15.86 -0.49
C THR A 777 28.39 14.79 -1.55
N GLU A 778 28.64 13.51 -1.23
CA GLU A 778 28.42 12.40 -2.16
C GLU A 778 26.93 12.13 -2.34
N GLY A 779 26.18 12.07 -1.23
CA GLY A 779 24.74 11.95 -1.20
C GLY A 779 24.04 13.14 -1.87
N GLU A 780 24.54 14.36 -1.71
CA GLU A 780 23.98 15.52 -2.41
C GLU A 780 24.15 15.40 -3.93
N LYS A 781 25.33 14.93 -4.41
CA LYS A 781 25.55 14.68 -5.85
C LYS A 781 24.68 13.54 -6.38
N ILE A 782 24.62 12.40 -5.69
CA ILE A 782 23.74 11.28 -6.07
C ILE A 782 22.31 11.78 -6.19
N GLY A 783 21.88 12.55 -5.18
CA GLY A 783 20.54 13.10 -5.14
C GLY A 783 20.28 14.07 -6.28
N TRP A 784 21.26 14.92 -6.62
CA TRP A 784 21.19 15.85 -7.74
C TRP A 784 21.07 15.14 -9.08
N ASP A 785 21.89 14.12 -9.33
CA ASP A 785 21.85 13.33 -10.56
C ASP A 785 20.50 12.68 -10.78
N ILE A 786 19.88 12.19 -9.71
CA ILE A 786 18.52 11.67 -9.77
C ILE A 786 17.54 12.83 -10.01
N ALA A 787 17.65 13.91 -9.24
CA ALA A 787 16.73 15.04 -9.27
C ALA A 787 16.61 15.69 -10.64
N VAL A 788 17.72 15.98 -11.33
CA VAL A 788 17.70 16.59 -12.67
C VAL A 788 16.93 15.70 -13.66
N HIS A 789 17.09 14.38 -13.58
CA HIS A 789 16.41 13.44 -14.46
C HIS A 789 14.94 13.20 -14.11
N LEU A 790 14.54 13.43 -12.86
CA LEU A 790 13.15 13.33 -12.41
C LEU A 790 12.37 14.64 -12.56
N ARG A 791 13.06 15.78 -12.61
CA ARG A 791 12.45 17.12 -12.73
C ARG A 791 11.41 17.20 -13.86
N PRO A 792 11.66 16.68 -15.08
CA PRO A 792 10.70 16.74 -16.17
C PRO A 792 9.50 15.80 -16.04
N TYR A 793 9.41 15.04 -14.95
CA TYR A 793 8.36 14.06 -14.69
C TYR A 793 7.63 14.35 -13.37
N ALA A 794 8.19 15.19 -12.52
CA ALA A 794 7.68 15.51 -11.18
C ALA A 794 6.98 16.87 -11.17
N LYS A 795 5.80 16.95 -10.55
CA LYS A 795 5.13 18.24 -10.32
C LYS A 795 5.93 19.13 -9.36
N LYS A 796 6.41 18.54 -8.26
CA LYS A 796 7.31 19.18 -7.29
C LYS A 796 8.40 18.19 -6.92
N LEU A 797 9.64 18.68 -6.84
CA LEU A 797 10.80 17.88 -6.45
C LEU A 797 11.64 18.66 -5.45
N MET A 798 11.97 18.02 -4.33
CA MET A 798 12.77 18.60 -3.24
C MET A 798 13.78 17.58 -2.69
N ARG A 799 14.74 18.07 -1.91
CA ARG A 799 15.68 17.30 -1.11
C ARG A 799 15.12 17.17 0.32
N THR A 800 15.31 16.01 0.94
CA THR A 800 14.96 15.78 2.36
C THR A 800 16.13 15.13 3.07
N GLU A 801 16.42 15.53 4.30
CA GLU A 801 17.57 15.04 5.07
C GLU A 801 17.13 14.44 6.40
N PHE A 802 17.80 13.36 6.79
CA PHE A 802 17.66 12.75 8.09
C PHE A 802 19.02 12.16 8.49
N HIS A 803 19.50 12.52 9.68
CA HIS A 803 20.77 12.02 10.22
C HIS A 803 20.63 10.64 10.87
N GLU A 804 19.40 10.25 11.19
CA GLU A 804 19.06 8.94 11.74
C GLU A 804 17.87 8.32 11.00
N VAL A 805 17.86 6.99 10.92
CA VAL A 805 16.76 6.26 10.27
C VAL A 805 15.77 5.86 11.37
N THR A 806 14.91 6.79 11.80
CA THR A 806 13.84 6.57 12.80
C THR A 806 12.48 7.05 12.29
N LYS A 807 11.36 6.52 12.82
CA LYS A 807 10.00 6.95 12.40
C LYS A 807 9.81 8.46 12.52
N ARG A 808 10.25 9.03 13.65
CA ARG A 808 10.12 10.47 13.96
C ARG A 808 10.95 11.33 12.99
N ALA A 809 12.23 11.00 12.79
CA ALA A 809 13.10 11.73 11.87
C ALA A 809 12.55 11.69 10.43
N ILE A 810 12.00 10.56 9.98
CA ILE A 810 11.40 10.47 8.66
C ILE A 810 10.14 11.35 8.55
N ILE A 811 9.25 11.36 9.54
CA ILE A 811 8.06 12.24 9.50
C ILE A 811 8.49 13.72 9.43
N GLU A 812 9.44 14.13 10.26
CA GLU A 812 9.97 15.49 10.28
C GLU A 812 10.62 15.87 8.95
N ALA A 813 11.37 14.95 8.35
CA ALA A 813 12.01 15.13 7.05
C ALA A 813 11.00 15.22 5.90
N LEU A 814 9.86 14.51 5.98
CA LEU A 814 8.74 14.63 5.01
C LEU A 814 8.04 16.00 5.11
N ASP A 815 7.92 16.54 6.32
CA ASP A 815 7.24 17.81 6.59
C ASP A 815 8.14 19.04 6.30
N ASN A 816 9.47 18.90 6.39
CA ASN A 816 10.44 20.00 6.21
C ASN A 816 11.46 19.75 5.08
N PRO A 817 11.04 19.61 3.81
CA PRO A 817 11.97 19.44 2.70
C PRO A 817 12.68 20.76 2.32
N ARG A 818 13.91 20.67 1.81
CA ARG A 818 14.75 21.79 1.35
C ARG A 818 15.09 21.71 -0.14
N GLU A 819 15.63 22.78 -0.70
CA GLU A 819 16.27 22.75 -2.03
C GLU A 819 17.65 22.09 -1.96
N PHE A 820 18.17 21.65 -3.10
CA PHE A 820 19.53 21.12 -3.21
C PHE A 820 20.59 22.20 -2.98
N ASN A 821 21.66 21.85 -2.27
CA ASN A 821 22.77 22.73 -2.01
C ASN A 821 23.79 22.63 -3.15
N ARG A 822 23.81 23.67 -3.99
CA ARG A 822 24.71 23.79 -5.14
C ARG A 822 26.19 23.64 -4.76
N PHE A 823 26.63 24.21 -3.64
CA PHE A 823 28.04 24.18 -3.23
C PHE A 823 28.51 22.77 -2.89
N LEU A 824 27.65 21.94 -2.28
CA LEU A 824 27.98 20.53 -2.00
C LEU A 824 28.10 19.71 -3.29
N ILE A 825 27.26 20.00 -4.28
CA ILE A 825 27.30 19.36 -5.61
C ILE A 825 28.61 19.73 -6.31
N GLU A 826 28.93 21.03 -6.41
CA GLU A 826 30.15 21.53 -7.04
C GLU A 826 31.40 20.98 -6.34
N ALA A 827 31.43 20.95 -5.01
CA ALA A 827 32.53 20.35 -4.24
C ALA A 827 32.74 18.86 -4.59
N GLN A 828 31.66 18.09 -4.74
CA GLN A 828 31.75 16.70 -5.15
C GLN A 828 32.29 16.56 -6.59
N VAL A 829 31.81 17.40 -7.51
CA VAL A 829 32.24 17.39 -8.92
C VAL A 829 33.74 17.65 -9.01
N VAL A 830 34.24 18.69 -8.34
CA VAL A 830 35.67 19.04 -8.29
C VAL A 830 36.49 17.87 -7.73
N ARG A 831 36.08 17.32 -6.58
CA ARG A 831 36.76 16.16 -5.99
C ARG A 831 36.81 14.97 -6.94
N ARG A 832 35.71 14.68 -7.65
CA ARG A 832 35.62 13.54 -8.58
C ARG A 832 36.51 13.73 -9.81
N ILE A 833 36.57 14.95 -10.35
CA ILE A 833 37.45 15.30 -11.47
C ILE A 833 38.92 15.22 -11.05
N GLU A 834 39.26 15.79 -9.88
CA GLU A 834 40.63 15.75 -9.33
C GLU A 834 41.11 14.31 -9.15
N ASP A 835 40.31 13.46 -8.48
CA ASP A 835 40.64 12.05 -8.27
C ASP A 835 40.76 11.29 -9.60
N ARG A 836 39.96 11.64 -10.63
CA ARG A 836 40.03 11.06 -11.97
C ARG A 836 41.32 11.44 -12.69
N TRP A 837 41.62 12.73 -12.80
CA TRP A 837 42.76 13.23 -13.56
C TRP A 837 44.09 12.82 -12.91
N ILE A 838 44.26 13.10 -11.62
CA ILE A 838 45.48 12.70 -10.89
C ILE A 838 45.63 11.18 -10.91
N GLY A 839 44.53 10.46 -10.67
CA GLY A 839 44.55 9.01 -10.61
C GLY A 839 44.97 8.37 -11.93
N PHE A 840 44.37 8.79 -13.05
CA PHE A 840 44.67 8.24 -14.37
C PHE A 840 46.09 8.58 -14.81
N GLU A 841 46.51 9.84 -14.68
CA GLU A 841 47.84 10.27 -15.12
C GLU A 841 48.96 9.57 -14.33
N LEU A 842 48.85 9.51 -13.00
CA LEU A 842 49.85 8.83 -12.18
C LEU A 842 49.84 7.31 -12.39
N SER A 843 48.67 6.69 -12.55
CA SER A 843 48.58 5.25 -12.79
C SER A 843 49.19 4.87 -14.14
N ARG A 844 48.99 5.68 -15.20
CA ARG A 844 49.64 5.45 -16.51
C ARG A 844 51.17 5.52 -16.40
N ARG A 845 51.71 6.45 -15.60
CA ARG A 845 53.15 6.50 -15.31
C ARG A 845 53.64 5.26 -14.55
N LEU A 846 52.86 4.74 -13.60
CA LEU A 846 53.20 3.48 -12.94
C LEU A 846 53.18 2.30 -13.91
N TRP A 847 52.23 2.27 -14.85
CA TRP A 847 52.16 1.21 -15.85
C TRP A 847 53.35 1.24 -16.79
N SER A 848 53.80 2.42 -17.23
CA SER A 848 55.00 2.53 -18.06
C SER A 848 56.27 2.11 -17.34
N VAL A 849 56.36 2.38 -16.02
CA VAL A 849 57.56 2.03 -15.23
C VAL A 849 57.59 0.56 -14.82
N PHE A 850 56.45 0.00 -14.40
CA PHE A 850 56.39 -1.34 -13.79
C PHE A 850 55.75 -2.41 -14.68
N GLY A 851 55.17 -2.06 -15.82
CA GLY A 851 54.47 -2.99 -16.73
C GLY A 851 53.17 -3.58 -16.17
N LYS A 852 52.67 -3.11 -15.02
CA LYS A 852 51.52 -3.67 -14.30
C LYS A 852 50.30 -2.76 -14.39
N HIS A 853 49.40 -3.05 -15.32
CA HIS A 853 48.21 -2.24 -15.61
C HIS A 853 47.12 -2.23 -14.51
N TRP A 854 47.29 -3.00 -13.44
CA TRP A 854 46.40 -2.98 -12.26
C TRP A 854 46.92 -2.10 -11.12
N LEU A 855 48.11 -1.50 -11.27
CA LEU A 855 48.62 -0.54 -10.29
C LEU A 855 47.80 0.75 -10.36
N SER A 856 47.49 1.30 -9.19
CA SER A 856 46.82 2.59 -9.07
C SER A 856 47.66 3.53 -8.23
N ALA A 857 47.67 4.80 -8.64
CA ALA A 857 48.15 5.92 -7.84
C ALA A 857 47.01 6.93 -7.73
N GLY A 858 47.00 7.70 -6.66
CA GLY A 858 45.96 8.68 -6.42
C GLY A 858 46.37 9.66 -5.34
N ARG A 859 45.70 10.82 -5.33
CA ARG A 859 46.04 11.95 -4.46
C ARG A 859 46.14 11.60 -2.98
N VAL A 860 45.28 10.72 -2.45
CA VAL A 860 45.30 10.29 -1.04
C VAL A 860 46.08 8.99 -0.84
N GLN A 861 45.93 8.04 -1.77
CA GLN A 861 46.52 6.70 -1.68
C GLN A 861 48.05 6.77 -1.64
N THR A 862 48.63 7.62 -2.49
CA THR A 862 50.07 7.73 -2.66
C THR A 862 50.77 8.35 -1.43
N PRO A 863 50.29 9.48 -0.85
CA PRO A 863 50.83 9.99 0.41
C PRO A 863 50.69 9.02 1.59
N VAL A 864 49.54 8.37 1.75
CA VAL A 864 49.30 7.42 2.85
C VAL A 864 50.26 6.24 2.77
N LEU A 865 50.45 5.65 1.58
CA LEU A 865 51.45 4.61 1.38
C LEU A 865 52.86 5.12 1.71
N GLY A 866 53.18 6.36 1.32
CA GLY A 866 54.42 7.03 1.68
C GLY A 866 54.62 7.17 3.19
N TRP A 867 53.57 7.52 3.94
CA TRP A 867 53.61 7.58 5.41
C TRP A 867 53.85 6.20 6.03
N ILE A 868 53.17 5.16 5.54
CA ILE A 868 53.38 3.78 6.00
C ILE A 868 54.83 3.35 5.77
N ILE A 869 55.39 3.61 4.58
CA ILE A 869 56.79 3.29 4.26
C ILE A 869 57.75 4.06 5.17
N LYS A 870 57.52 5.36 5.38
CA LYS A 870 58.34 6.19 6.27
C LYS A 870 58.28 5.69 7.72
N GLN A 871 57.09 5.32 8.19
CA GLN A 871 56.90 4.81 9.54
C GLN A 871 57.57 3.45 9.73
N HIS A 872 57.48 2.56 8.73
CA HIS A 872 58.17 1.28 8.72
C HIS A 872 59.70 1.45 8.76
N LYS A 873 60.24 2.42 8.03
CA LYS A 873 61.67 2.76 8.05
C LYS A 873 62.15 3.38 9.37
N LYS A 874 61.26 4.06 10.11
CA LYS A 874 61.57 4.57 11.46
C LYS A 874 61.50 3.49 12.53
N TRP A 875 60.65 2.48 12.30
CA TRP A 875 60.48 1.35 13.21
C TRP A 875 61.63 0.34 13.12
N LYS A 876 62.13 0.10 11.90
CA LYS A 876 63.41 -0.58 11.68
C LYS A 876 64.57 0.30 12.13
#